data_AF-A0A6J4JMA2-F1
#
_entry.id   AF-A0A6J4JMA2-F1
#
_cell.length_a   1.000
_cell.length_b   1.000
_cell.length_c   1.000
_cell.angle_alpha   90.00
_cell.angle_beta   90.00
_cell.angle_gamma   90.00
#
_symmetry.space_group_name_H-M   'P 1'
#
loop_
_entity.id
_entity.type
_entity.pdbx_description
1 polymer ?
#
loop_
_entity_poly.entity_id
_entity_poly.type
_entity_poly.pdbx_seq_one_letter_code
_entity_poly.pdbx_strand_id
1 'polypeptide(L)'
;MSAGGGTEPRRSSATLGDGRRMETAWWGPGPEAAPSIVMLHEGLGSVSLWRDFPARVSAATGCGVLAYSRLGYGRSDPVPLPRPLTFMHDEAREMLPRVLDAAGVRRCVLLGHSDGASIAAIYAGSHQDFRVRGLALLAPHFFVEAAGVLEIAEARRRYETTDLRERLARHHRDPDVAFWGWNQAWLDPDFPRVFDLQPEIAHIRVPVLIVQGEADPYGTVEHARLAEREAYCPVDTVLMPGVGHAPQFDTPEQTLGVLREFAVRLFAVHEAAPDAKNIAGSLAASPGCCNIMHEAVEKDGSRMARIDFQTDPSRYRHWKLRFDGTVAELVMDVDPAGGLFEGYELKLNSYDLGVDIELHDAVQRLRFEHPEVGAVVIRSGKEGVFCAGANIRMLGKASHGHKVNFCKFTNETRCAIEDATGNSGQFYLCAVNGTAAGGGYELAVAADHIMLIDDRRSSVGLPETPLLAVLPGTGGLTRVTDKRKVRRDLADVFCSMEEGVRGRRAVEWRLVDEAVPPSAWEARVRERAQEFAARSDRPKGAEGVALAPLERRFEGDAVLYSSVRLEFDRGAGRATLTVLAPQSPPPGSLGAAKEAGFWPLRVAREVDDAVLHLRANEPELGLMALRTEGDAAAVLAHDAFLEEHKADWFVREVRLNLKRVLKRLDMTSRSMIALIEPGSCFAGTLAELAFAADRSAMFAGARGGDNRAPAALALSVANFGAYPMANGLTRLQARFYGEPEAVPRAEARVGEALDAEEAEALGLVTFAYDETDWDDELRIMLEERASFSPDALTGMEANLRFVGPETMETRIFGRLTAWQNWIFQRPNAVGEQGALKLYGSGVKPSFDKQRI
;
A
#
# COMPACT_ATOMS: atom_id res chain seq x y z
N MET A 1 27.30 36.48 16.83
CA MET A 1 28.62 35.92 17.21
C MET A 1 28.91 34.78 16.25
N SER A 2 30.07 34.79 15.61
CA SER A 2 30.44 33.96 14.45
C SER A 2 30.47 32.45 14.79
N ALA A 3 29.63 31.65 14.13
CA ALA A 3 29.69 30.19 14.16
C ALA A 3 30.70 29.71 13.10
N GLY A 4 31.98 29.63 13.47
CA GLY A 4 32.96 28.85 12.72
C GLY A 4 32.67 27.36 12.90
N GLY A 5 32.58 26.61 11.80
CA GLY A 5 32.50 25.16 11.83
C GLY A 5 33.79 24.56 12.40
N GLY A 6 33.80 24.28 13.69
CA GLY A 6 34.90 23.61 14.38
C GLY A 6 34.78 22.09 14.26
N THR A 7 35.84 21.44 13.77
CA THR A 7 36.01 19.98 13.75
C THR A 7 36.37 19.39 15.12
N GLU A 8 36.71 20.23 16.11
CA GLU A 8 37.07 19.78 17.46
C GLU A 8 35.84 19.58 18.37
N PRO A 9 35.76 18.45 19.11
CA PRO A 9 34.67 18.21 20.04
C PRO A 9 34.65 19.19 21.21
N ARG A 10 33.45 19.58 21.62
CA ARG A 10 33.20 20.17 22.93
C ARG A 10 33.24 19.03 23.97
N ARG A 11 34.43 18.75 24.50
CA ARG A 11 34.63 17.74 25.55
C ARG A 11 34.13 18.27 26.88
N SER A 12 33.39 17.43 27.60
CA SER A 12 32.85 17.75 28.92
C SER A 12 32.82 16.50 29.80
N SER A 13 32.44 16.69 31.05
CA SER A 13 32.04 15.61 31.95
C SER A 13 30.61 15.85 32.40
N ALA A 14 29.73 14.88 32.17
CA ALA A 14 28.39 14.90 32.73
C ALA A 14 28.43 14.34 34.17
N THR A 15 27.87 15.06 35.13
CA THR A 15 27.63 14.54 36.48
C THR A 15 26.24 13.94 36.52
N LEU A 16 26.16 12.65 36.80
CA LEU A 16 24.89 11.95 36.93
C LEU A 16 24.18 12.33 38.24
N GLY A 17 22.88 12.06 38.34
CA GLY A 17 22.08 12.36 39.53
C GLY A 17 22.56 11.72 40.84
N ASP A 18 23.46 10.73 40.76
CA ASP A 18 24.11 10.07 41.90
C ASP A 18 25.54 10.59 42.20
N GLY A 19 25.97 11.65 41.52
CA GLY A 19 27.27 12.30 41.71
C GLY A 19 28.45 11.68 40.95
N ARG A 20 28.26 10.55 40.25
CA ARG A 20 29.31 9.94 39.42
C ARG A 20 29.54 10.75 38.14
N ARG A 21 30.80 10.83 37.70
CA ARG A 21 31.19 11.55 36.47
C ARG A 21 31.34 10.62 35.28
N MET A 22 30.81 11.09 34.15
CA MET A 22 30.87 10.40 32.87
C MET A 22 31.54 11.28 31.81
N GLU A 23 32.48 10.71 31.06
CA GLU A 23 33.12 11.39 29.93
C GLU A 23 32.12 11.54 28.78
N THR A 24 31.96 12.77 28.27
CA THR A 24 31.13 13.08 27.10
C THR A 24 31.85 13.98 26.12
N ALA A 25 31.50 13.88 24.85
CA ALA A 25 31.96 14.78 23.81
C ALA A 25 30.83 15.07 22.82
N TRP A 26 30.75 16.34 22.40
CA TRP A 26 29.73 16.81 21.48
C TRP A 26 30.35 17.39 20.20
N TRP A 27 29.82 17.00 19.04
CA TRP A 27 30.16 17.54 17.72
C TRP A 27 28.92 18.17 17.06
N GLY A 28 29.12 19.23 16.28
CA GLY A 28 28.03 19.88 15.56
C GLY A 28 27.03 20.64 16.44
N PRO A 29 25.82 20.91 15.93
CA PRO A 29 24.79 21.71 16.62
C PRO A 29 24.34 21.07 17.93
N GLY A 30 23.96 21.88 18.92
CA GLY A 30 23.38 21.37 20.17
C GLY A 30 21.96 20.82 20.00
N PRO A 31 21.40 20.12 21.00
CA PRO A 31 20.09 19.46 20.90
C PRO A 31 18.91 20.44 20.76
N GLU A 32 19.13 21.72 21.06
CA GLU A 32 18.20 22.83 20.82
C GLU A 32 18.08 23.19 19.33
N ALA A 33 19.16 23.01 18.57
CA ALA A 33 19.30 23.53 17.21
C ALA A 33 19.10 22.47 16.12
N ALA A 34 19.36 21.19 16.43
CA ALA A 34 19.17 20.09 15.49
C ALA A 34 18.88 18.77 16.23
N PRO A 35 18.31 17.76 15.54
CA PRO A 35 18.27 16.39 16.06
C PRO A 35 19.67 15.88 16.43
N SER A 36 19.70 14.93 17.36
CA SER A 36 20.95 14.36 17.86
C SER A 36 21.17 12.91 17.40
N ILE A 37 22.41 12.52 17.19
CA ILE A 37 22.82 11.12 17.09
C ILE A 37 23.63 10.81 18.35
N VAL A 38 23.14 9.89 19.17
CA VAL A 38 23.80 9.49 20.41
C VAL A 38 24.55 8.18 20.16
N MET A 39 25.86 8.19 20.37
CA MET A 39 26.76 7.11 20.02
C MET A 39 27.12 6.23 21.21
N LEU A 40 26.84 4.93 21.09
CA LEU A 40 27.12 3.90 22.09
C LEU A 40 28.24 3.00 21.59
N HIS A 41 29.36 2.96 22.32
CA HIS A 41 30.59 2.27 21.88
C HIS A 41 30.56 0.74 22.11
N GLU A 42 31.44 0.02 21.43
CA GLU A 42 31.64 -1.43 21.60
C GLU A 42 32.22 -1.81 22.97
N GLY A 43 32.36 -3.11 23.24
CA GLY A 43 32.76 -3.71 24.51
C GLY A 43 34.01 -3.11 25.17
N LEU A 44 35.02 -2.69 24.40
CA LEU A 44 36.25 -2.03 24.87
C LEU A 44 36.35 -0.56 24.45
N GLY A 45 35.27 0.01 23.94
CA GLY A 45 35.27 1.35 23.35
C GLY A 45 35.35 2.50 24.36
N SER A 46 35.53 3.70 23.84
CA SER A 46 35.42 4.97 24.60
C SER A 46 35.20 6.12 23.62
N VAL A 47 34.89 7.31 24.12
CA VAL A 47 34.83 8.55 23.32
C VAL A 47 36.07 8.71 22.43
N SER A 48 37.25 8.38 22.95
CA SER A 48 38.51 8.55 22.20
C SER A 48 38.71 7.52 21.07
N LEU A 49 38.09 6.35 21.16
CA LEU A 49 38.24 5.26 20.18
C LEU A 49 37.37 5.44 18.94
N TRP A 50 36.37 6.33 19.00
CA TRP A 50 35.60 6.74 17.82
C TRP A 50 36.41 7.56 16.80
N ARG A 51 37.59 8.08 17.18
CA ARG A 51 38.46 8.90 16.33
C ARG A 51 37.70 10.10 15.73
N ASP A 52 37.76 10.28 14.41
CA ASP A 52 37.10 11.33 13.64
C ASP A 52 35.68 10.96 13.19
N PHE A 53 35.24 9.70 13.38
CA PHE A 53 33.94 9.23 12.92
C PHE A 53 32.75 10.06 13.42
N PRO A 54 32.67 10.50 14.70
CA PRO A 54 31.56 11.33 15.18
C PRO A 54 31.47 12.69 14.46
N ALA A 55 32.62 13.30 14.18
CA ALA A 55 32.68 14.57 13.43
C ALA A 55 32.19 14.36 11.99
N ARG A 56 32.56 13.23 11.37
CA ARG A 56 32.11 12.86 10.03
C ARG A 56 30.62 12.54 9.98
N VAL A 57 30.08 11.84 10.97
CA VAL A 57 28.62 11.61 11.11
C VAL A 57 27.88 12.94 11.23
N SER A 58 28.36 13.86 12.07
CA SER A 58 27.75 15.17 12.25
C SER A 58 27.75 15.97 10.94
N ALA A 59 28.89 16.00 10.24
CA ALA A 59 29.01 16.69 8.95
C ALA A 59 28.12 16.07 7.85
N ALA A 60 28.02 14.74 7.81
CA ALA A 60 27.25 14.03 6.78
C ALA A 60 25.74 14.15 6.99
N THR A 61 25.28 14.18 8.25
CA THR A 61 23.85 14.13 8.60
C THR A 61 23.26 15.50 8.97
N GLY A 62 24.10 16.49 9.28
CA GLY A 62 23.67 17.76 9.87
C GLY A 62 23.19 17.67 11.32
N CYS A 63 23.19 16.46 11.92
CA CYS A 63 22.79 16.25 13.30
C CYS A 63 23.90 16.65 14.28
N GLY A 64 23.50 17.04 15.49
CA GLY A 64 24.42 17.06 16.62
C GLY A 64 24.84 15.64 16.98
N VAL A 65 26.10 15.39 17.31
CA VAL A 65 26.56 14.05 17.69
C VAL A 65 27.07 14.07 19.12
N LEU A 66 26.49 13.24 19.97
CA LEU A 66 26.92 13.00 21.34
C LEU A 66 27.56 11.62 21.44
N ALA A 67 28.81 11.54 21.87
CA ALA A 67 29.40 10.28 22.33
C ALA A 67 29.71 10.36 23.82
N TYR A 68 29.56 9.25 24.52
CA TYR A 68 29.92 9.13 25.94
C TYR A 68 30.66 7.82 26.21
N SER A 69 31.53 7.81 27.23
CA SER A 69 32.18 6.58 27.70
C SER A 69 31.39 6.06 28.89
N ARG A 70 30.93 4.81 28.86
CA ARG A 70 30.20 4.19 29.99
C ARG A 70 31.02 4.24 31.29
N LEU A 71 30.38 4.13 32.44
CA LEU A 71 31.10 4.02 33.72
C LEU A 71 32.06 2.83 33.70
N GLY A 72 33.30 3.02 34.17
CA GLY A 72 34.40 2.07 34.02
C GLY A 72 35.13 2.10 32.68
N TYR A 73 34.74 2.97 31.74
CA TYR A 73 35.39 3.15 30.44
C TYR A 73 35.90 4.58 30.25
N GLY A 74 36.83 4.76 29.31
CA GLY A 74 37.35 6.08 28.94
C GLY A 74 37.88 6.86 30.15
N ARG A 75 37.40 8.10 30.29
CA ARG A 75 37.69 8.98 31.44
C ARG A 75 36.56 9.05 32.45
N SER A 76 35.56 8.18 32.36
CA SER A 76 34.46 8.06 33.34
C SER A 76 34.96 7.45 34.65
N ASP A 77 34.20 7.65 35.74
CA ASP A 77 34.54 7.07 37.03
C ASP A 77 34.47 5.52 37.00
N PRO A 78 35.32 4.82 37.77
CA PRO A 78 35.40 3.36 37.75
C PRO A 78 34.16 2.70 38.38
N VAL A 79 33.99 1.41 38.11
CA VAL A 79 32.95 0.57 38.73
C VAL A 79 33.58 -0.63 39.42
N PRO A 80 32.93 -1.21 40.45
CA PRO A 80 33.39 -2.48 41.02
C PRO A 80 33.27 -3.62 39.99
N LEU A 81 34.18 -4.59 40.10
CA LEU A 81 34.14 -5.85 39.37
C LEU A 81 33.87 -7.03 40.33
N PRO A 82 33.27 -8.13 39.85
CA PRO A 82 32.74 -8.34 38.49
C PRO A 82 31.49 -7.50 38.23
N ARG A 83 31.23 -7.16 36.96
CA ARG A 83 29.94 -6.57 36.58
C ARG A 83 28.83 -7.62 36.69
N PRO A 84 27.59 -7.23 36.99
CA PRO A 84 26.44 -8.11 36.79
C PRO A 84 26.41 -8.62 35.34
N LEU A 85 25.97 -9.86 35.11
CA LEU A 85 25.78 -10.37 33.75
C LEU A 85 24.73 -9.56 32.97
N THR A 86 23.86 -8.83 33.67
CA THR A 86 22.89 -7.88 33.12
C THR A 86 23.48 -6.53 32.73
N PHE A 87 24.80 -6.32 32.75
CA PHE A 87 25.40 -4.98 32.61
C PHE A 87 24.92 -4.18 31.37
N MET A 88 24.61 -4.83 30.25
CA MET A 88 24.03 -4.16 29.07
C MET A 88 22.57 -3.74 29.29
N HIS A 89 21.78 -4.56 30.00
CA HIS A 89 20.44 -4.20 30.42
C HIS A 89 20.46 -3.07 31.44
N ASP A 90 21.38 -3.11 32.40
CA ASP A 90 21.50 -2.07 33.44
C ASP A 90 21.93 -0.73 32.80
N GLU A 91 22.88 -0.78 31.85
CA GLU A 91 23.29 0.40 31.09
C GLU A 91 22.13 0.97 30.26
N ALA A 92 21.38 0.13 29.56
CA ALA A 92 20.24 0.56 28.76
C ALA A 92 19.12 1.15 29.64
N ARG A 93 18.72 0.43 30.70
CA ARG A 93 17.51 0.73 31.47
C ARG A 93 17.72 1.82 32.52
N GLU A 94 18.93 1.96 33.06
CA GLU A 94 19.20 2.90 34.15
C GLU A 94 20.08 4.07 33.74
N MET A 95 21.13 3.80 32.94
CA MET A 95 22.17 4.78 32.67
C MET A 95 21.84 5.65 31.46
N LEU A 96 21.48 5.04 30.32
CA LEU A 96 21.18 5.74 29.08
C LEU A 96 20.11 6.85 29.25
N PRO A 97 18.95 6.63 29.92
CA PRO A 97 17.99 7.70 30.17
C PRO A 97 18.63 8.91 30.86
N ARG A 98 19.48 8.68 31.88
CA ARG A 98 20.17 9.75 32.61
C ARG A 98 21.17 10.50 31.74
N VAL A 99 21.81 9.80 30.79
CA VAL A 99 22.71 10.44 29.80
C VAL A 99 21.92 11.37 28.89
N LEU A 100 20.79 10.88 28.35
CA LEU A 100 19.92 11.66 27.47
C LEU A 100 19.37 12.89 28.19
N ASP A 101 18.94 12.73 29.44
CA ASP A 101 18.45 13.81 30.30
C ASP A 101 19.55 14.85 30.58
N ALA A 102 20.72 14.41 31.04
CA ALA A 102 21.83 15.30 31.38
C ALA A 102 22.36 16.05 30.16
N ALA A 103 22.25 15.46 28.97
CA ALA A 103 22.65 16.09 27.71
C ALA A 103 21.56 16.97 27.09
N GLY A 104 20.35 17.00 27.65
CA GLY A 104 19.22 17.76 27.11
C GLY A 104 18.74 17.27 25.75
N VAL A 105 18.89 15.97 25.46
CA VAL A 105 18.47 15.38 24.18
C VAL A 105 16.93 15.42 24.08
N ARG A 106 16.42 15.93 22.95
CA ARG A 106 14.97 16.06 22.70
C ARG A 106 14.43 15.12 21.63
N ARG A 107 15.23 14.87 20.59
CA ARG A 107 14.93 13.94 19.51
C ARG A 107 16.24 13.36 18.98
N CYS A 108 16.36 12.05 18.91
CA CYS A 108 17.60 11.41 18.54
C CYS A 108 17.48 10.09 17.77
N VAL A 109 18.57 9.73 17.11
CA VAL A 109 18.88 8.35 16.72
C VAL A 109 19.91 7.80 17.69
N LEU A 110 19.71 6.57 18.16
CA LEU A 110 20.74 5.84 18.90
C LEU A 110 21.61 5.09 17.90
N LEU A 111 22.89 5.47 17.80
CA LEU A 111 23.89 4.83 16.95
C LEU A 111 24.79 3.96 17.82
N GLY A 112 24.56 2.65 17.81
CA GLY A 112 25.34 1.69 18.57
C GLY A 112 26.29 0.87 17.70
N HIS A 113 27.45 0.49 18.26
CA HIS A 113 28.36 -0.50 17.66
C HIS A 113 28.56 -1.67 18.63
N SER A 114 28.40 -2.92 18.16
CA SER A 114 28.59 -4.14 18.97
C SER A 114 27.75 -4.12 20.25
N ASP A 115 28.34 -4.26 21.44
CA ASP A 115 27.66 -4.07 22.74
C ASP A 115 26.81 -2.78 22.78
N GLY A 116 27.28 -1.68 22.18
CA GLY A 116 26.53 -0.44 22.09
C GLY A 116 25.27 -0.54 21.24
N ALA A 117 25.29 -1.38 20.20
CA ALA A 117 24.10 -1.70 19.40
C ALA A 117 23.11 -2.56 20.20
N SER A 118 23.61 -3.53 20.96
CA SER A 118 22.79 -4.34 21.88
C SER A 118 22.12 -3.48 22.95
N ILE A 119 22.86 -2.55 23.57
CA ILE A 119 22.32 -1.60 24.57
C ILE A 119 21.24 -0.71 23.95
N ALA A 120 21.46 -0.20 22.73
CA ALA A 120 20.47 0.60 22.01
C ALA A 120 19.19 -0.19 21.71
N ALA A 121 19.31 -1.46 21.30
CA ALA A 121 18.19 -2.36 21.08
C ALA A 121 17.43 -2.68 22.37
N ILE A 122 18.13 -3.00 23.46
CA ILE A 122 17.52 -3.23 24.78
C ILE A 122 16.75 -1.99 25.22
N TYR A 123 17.33 -0.80 25.05
CA TYR A 123 16.68 0.43 25.46
C TYR A 123 15.36 0.63 24.74
N ALA A 124 15.37 0.59 23.40
CA ALA A 124 14.15 0.77 22.61
C ALA A 124 13.12 -0.36 22.80
N GLY A 125 13.58 -1.57 23.11
CA GLY A 125 12.71 -2.72 23.39
C GLY A 125 12.12 -2.72 24.80
N SER A 126 12.72 -2.01 25.75
CA SER A 126 12.29 -2.00 27.16
C SER A 126 11.74 -0.65 27.64
N HIS A 127 11.94 0.43 26.90
CA HIS A 127 11.50 1.78 27.24
C HIS A 127 10.75 2.43 26.07
N GLN A 128 9.59 3.00 26.36
CA GLN A 128 8.86 3.86 25.42
C GLN A 128 9.33 5.32 25.58
N ASP A 129 10.53 5.62 25.08
CA ASP A 129 11.08 6.98 25.10
C ASP A 129 10.85 7.68 23.76
N PHE A 130 9.90 8.62 23.74
CA PHE A 130 9.51 9.38 22.54
C PHE A 130 10.61 10.27 21.96
N ARG A 131 11.72 10.47 22.67
CA ARG A 131 12.90 11.16 22.12
C ARG A 131 13.59 10.30 21.06
N VAL A 132 13.54 8.98 21.17
CA VAL A 132 14.19 8.10 20.21
C VAL A 132 13.33 7.97 18.97
N ARG A 133 13.89 8.34 17.82
CA ARG A 133 13.22 8.32 16.50
C ARG A 133 13.67 7.18 15.62
N GLY A 134 14.79 6.52 15.95
CA GLY A 134 15.27 5.33 15.26
C GLY A 134 16.56 4.80 15.87
N LEU A 135 16.93 3.58 15.45
CA LEU A 135 18.17 2.90 15.85
C LEU A 135 19.06 2.71 14.62
N ALA A 136 20.34 2.99 14.75
CA ALA A 136 21.36 2.59 13.80
C ALA A 136 22.36 1.66 14.50
N LEU A 137 22.38 0.40 14.09
CA LEU A 137 23.05 -0.69 14.77
C LEU A 137 24.16 -1.22 13.88
N LEU A 138 25.40 -0.93 14.26
CA LEU A 138 26.60 -1.42 13.58
C LEU A 138 27.05 -2.73 14.24
N ALA A 139 27.13 -3.80 13.48
CA ALA A 139 27.54 -5.13 13.94
C ALA A 139 26.88 -5.57 15.27
N PRO A 140 25.53 -5.61 15.37
CA PRO A 140 24.85 -5.92 16.62
C PRO A 140 25.01 -7.38 17.05
N HIS A 141 25.01 -7.60 18.37
CA HIS A 141 24.84 -8.93 18.96
C HIS A 141 23.52 -9.01 19.72
N PHE A 142 22.72 -10.03 19.41
CA PHE A 142 21.42 -10.22 20.05
C PHE A 142 21.32 -11.50 20.87
N PHE A 143 22.24 -12.44 20.66
CA PHE A 143 22.37 -13.68 21.42
C PHE A 143 23.83 -14.11 21.39
N VAL A 144 24.19 -15.10 22.18
CA VAL A 144 25.58 -15.58 22.27
C VAL A 144 25.85 -16.65 21.20
N GLU A 145 26.86 -16.41 20.36
CA GLU A 145 27.39 -17.41 19.42
C GLU A 145 28.73 -17.99 19.88
N ALA A 146 28.92 -19.28 19.64
CA ALA A 146 30.16 -19.96 20.00
C ALA A 146 31.40 -19.34 19.33
N ALA A 147 31.28 -18.88 18.08
CA ALA A 147 32.37 -18.22 17.36
C ALA A 147 32.79 -16.91 18.05
N GLY A 148 31.84 -16.06 18.44
CA GLY A 148 32.13 -14.83 19.18
C GLY A 148 32.79 -15.10 20.54
N VAL A 149 32.34 -16.13 21.27
CA VAL A 149 32.97 -16.53 22.55
C VAL A 149 34.44 -16.92 22.36
N LEU A 150 34.78 -17.61 21.27
CA LEU A 150 36.17 -17.96 20.96
C LEU A 150 37.03 -16.72 20.70
N GLU A 151 36.52 -15.73 19.96
CA GLU A 151 37.23 -14.47 19.70
C GLU A 151 37.41 -13.62 20.97
N ILE A 152 36.45 -13.68 21.90
CA ILE A 152 36.54 -13.03 23.21
C ILE A 152 37.56 -13.75 24.11
N ALA A 153 37.61 -15.09 24.07
CA ALA A 153 38.66 -15.85 24.74
C ALA A 153 40.04 -15.53 24.15
N GLU A 154 40.13 -15.29 22.84
CA GLU A 154 41.36 -14.83 22.19
C GLU A 154 41.76 -13.42 22.62
N ALA A 155 40.79 -12.52 22.77
CA ALA A 155 41.03 -11.19 23.32
C ALA A 155 41.63 -11.28 24.73
N ARG A 156 41.16 -12.20 25.57
CA ARG A 156 41.76 -12.47 26.90
C ARG A 156 43.22 -12.87 26.80
N ARG A 157 43.54 -13.84 25.95
CA ARG A 157 44.93 -14.28 25.73
C ARG A 157 45.80 -13.10 25.29
N ARG A 158 45.32 -12.29 24.34
CA ARG A 158 46.04 -11.09 23.88
C ARG A 158 46.23 -10.07 25.00
N TYR A 159 45.23 -9.84 25.85
CA TYR A 159 45.35 -8.92 26.97
C TYR A 159 46.39 -9.35 28.00
N GLU A 160 46.46 -10.65 28.29
CA GLU A 160 47.40 -11.23 29.26
C GLU A 160 48.83 -11.38 28.72
N THR A 161 49.00 -11.49 27.39
CA THR A 161 50.28 -11.92 26.78
C THR A 161 50.91 -10.93 25.79
N THR A 162 50.22 -9.84 25.43
CA THR A 162 50.69 -8.84 24.45
C THR A 162 50.60 -7.41 25.01
N ASP A 163 50.87 -6.40 24.18
CA ASP A 163 50.82 -4.98 24.55
C ASP A 163 49.40 -4.38 24.58
N LEU A 164 48.35 -5.23 24.48
CA LEU A 164 46.96 -4.79 24.40
C LEU A 164 46.55 -3.98 25.64
N ARG A 165 47.01 -4.36 26.84
CA ARG A 165 46.74 -3.62 28.08
C ARG A 165 47.32 -2.21 28.03
N GLU A 166 48.58 -2.06 27.59
CA GLU A 166 49.21 -0.74 27.44
C GLU A 166 48.53 0.11 26.37
N ARG A 167 48.05 -0.51 25.29
CA ARG A 167 47.28 0.19 24.25
C ARG A 167 45.95 0.70 24.77
N LEU A 168 45.21 -0.12 25.53
CA LEU A 168 43.97 0.29 26.17
C LEU A 168 44.21 1.38 27.23
N ALA A 169 45.33 1.35 27.96
CA ALA A 169 45.69 2.39 28.94
C ALA A 169 45.79 3.81 28.32
N ARG A 170 45.97 3.94 27.00
CA ARG A 170 45.96 5.24 26.31
C ARG A 170 44.55 5.85 26.23
N HIS A 171 43.54 4.99 26.20
CA HIS A 171 42.13 5.36 25.98
C HIS A 171 41.32 5.30 27.28
N HIS A 172 41.70 4.45 28.23
CA HIS A 172 41.00 4.21 29.48
C HIS A 172 41.84 4.70 30.67
N ARG A 173 41.19 5.35 31.64
CA ARG A 173 41.81 5.68 32.94
C ARG A 173 42.18 4.40 33.70
N ASP A 174 41.32 3.39 33.61
CA ASP A 174 41.52 2.07 34.19
C ASP A 174 41.24 1.01 33.10
N PRO A 175 42.28 0.55 32.37
CA PRO A 175 42.11 -0.44 31.31
C PRO A 175 41.70 -1.81 31.85
N ASP A 176 42.02 -2.13 33.11
CA ASP A 176 41.66 -3.41 33.72
C ASP A 176 40.17 -3.45 34.03
N VAL A 177 39.59 -2.36 34.55
CA VAL A 177 38.13 -2.26 34.78
C VAL A 177 37.35 -2.35 33.46
N ALA A 178 37.83 -1.70 32.40
CA ALA A 178 37.21 -1.77 31.09
C ALA A 178 37.29 -3.19 30.51
N PHE A 179 38.48 -3.79 30.49
CA PHE A 179 38.71 -5.08 29.88
C PHE A 179 38.02 -6.22 30.63
N TRP A 180 38.26 -6.35 31.94
CA TRP A 180 37.71 -7.45 32.72
C TRP A 180 36.22 -7.33 32.96
N GLY A 181 35.68 -6.10 32.99
CA GLY A 181 34.24 -5.88 33.09
C GLY A 181 33.46 -6.37 31.86
N TRP A 182 34.06 -6.31 30.67
CA TRP A 182 33.49 -6.85 29.43
C TRP A 182 33.81 -8.35 29.26
N ASN A 183 35.09 -8.71 29.34
CA ASN A 183 35.57 -10.05 29.01
C ASN A 183 35.04 -11.11 29.98
N GLN A 184 34.99 -10.84 31.28
CA GLN A 184 34.51 -11.82 32.26
C GLN A 184 33.02 -12.10 32.10
N ALA A 185 32.21 -11.08 31.79
CA ALA A 185 30.78 -11.25 31.57
C ALA A 185 30.52 -12.13 30.34
N TRP A 186 31.15 -11.83 29.20
CA TRP A 186 30.97 -12.60 27.97
C TRP A 186 31.50 -14.04 28.02
N LEU A 187 32.51 -14.32 28.86
CA LEU A 187 33.05 -15.67 29.07
C LEU A 187 32.38 -16.44 30.22
N ASP A 188 31.43 -15.82 30.93
CA ASP A 188 30.69 -16.49 31.98
C ASP A 188 29.72 -17.52 31.36
N PRO A 189 29.71 -18.78 31.84
CA PRO A 189 28.86 -19.83 31.27
C PRO A 189 27.36 -19.56 31.43
N ASP A 190 26.95 -18.70 32.36
CA ASP A 190 25.55 -18.32 32.56
C ASP A 190 25.14 -17.08 31.73
N PHE A 191 26.07 -16.43 31.03
CA PHE A 191 25.77 -15.25 30.20
C PHE A 191 24.71 -15.51 29.11
N PRO A 192 24.73 -16.63 28.36
CA PRO A 192 23.68 -16.92 27.38
C PRO A 192 22.27 -17.06 27.98
N ARG A 193 22.15 -17.29 29.30
CA ARG A 193 20.84 -17.37 29.97
C ARG A 193 20.21 -16.01 30.22
N VAL A 194 21.04 -14.96 30.25
CA VAL A 194 20.59 -13.58 30.49
C VAL A 194 20.71 -12.70 29.25
N PHE A 195 21.47 -13.13 28.25
CA PHE A 195 21.71 -12.39 27.01
C PHE A 195 21.10 -13.13 25.80
N ASP A 196 19.78 -13.02 25.71
CA ASP A 196 18.97 -13.31 24.53
C ASP A 196 17.97 -12.15 24.38
N LEU A 197 18.21 -11.31 23.38
CA LEU A 197 17.48 -10.07 23.16
C LEU A 197 16.27 -10.24 22.23
N GLN A 198 15.91 -11.46 21.86
CA GLN A 198 14.70 -11.71 21.07
C GLN A 198 13.45 -11.07 21.70
N PRO A 199 13.21 -11.14 23.02
CA PRO A 199 12.07 -10.45 23.64
C PRO A 199 12.12 -8.93 23.47
N GLU A 200 13.26 -8.29 23.70
CA GLU A 200 13.43 -6.85 23.54
C GLU A 200 13.25 -6.42 22.08
N ILE A 201 13.82 -7.16 21.13
CA ILE A 201 13.73 -6.89 19.68
C ILE A 201 12.27 -6.89 19.22
N ALA A 202 11.47 -7.86 19.67
CA ALA A 202 10.04 -7.93 19.37
C ALA A 202 9.24 -6.71 19.88
N HIS A 203 9.79 -5.99 20.87
CA HIS A 203 9.16 -4.83 21.48
C HIS A 203 9.68 -3.48 20.96
N ILE A 204 10.64 -3.46 20.02
CA ILE A 204 11.08 -2.22 19.38
C ILE A 204 9.93 -1.62 18.54
N ARG A 205 9.74 -0.31 18.65
CA ARG A 205 8.65 0.45 17.98
C ARG A 205 9.13 1.59 17.08
N VAL A 206 10.45 1.76 16.94
CA VAL A 206 11.08 2.78 16.10
C VAL A 206 11.84 2.12 14.96
N PRO A 207 11.99 2.75 13.79
CA PRO A 207 12.73 2.17 12.67
C PRO A 207 14.17 1.78 13.06
N VAL A 208 14.67 0.68 12.49
CA VAL A 208 16.00 0.15 12.76
C VAL A 208 16.80 0.05 11.47
N LEU A 209 18.02 0.57 11.44
CA LEU A 209 19.04 0.29 10.45
C LEU A 209 20.05 -0.67 11.07
N ILE A 210 20.33 -1.79 10.40
CA ILE A 210 21.42 -2.71 10.76
C ILE A 210 22.47 -2.69 9.67
N VAL A 211 23.73 -2.46 10.06
CA VAL A 211 24.89 -2.56 9.17
C VAL A 211 25.78 -3.68 9.69
N GLN A 212 25.87 -4.78 8.94
CA GLN A 212 26.58 -5.99 9.35
C GLN A 212 27.63 -6.38 8.31
N GLY A 213 28.87 -6.60 8.76
CA GLY A 213 29.90 -7.21 7.93
C GLY A 213 29.67 -8.71 7.77
N GLU A 214 29.77 -9.24 6.54
CA GLU A 214 29.61 -10.69 6.30
C GLU A 214 30.82 -11.52 6.80
N ALA A 215 31.96 -10.86 7.03
CA ALA A 215 33.18 -11.48 7.55
C ALA A 215 33.44 -11.11 9.02
N ASP A 216 32.40 -10.71 9.76
CA ASP A 216 32.48 -10.40 11.18
C ASP A 216 32.81 -11.67 12.00
N PRO A 217 33.95 -11.71 12.73
CA PRO A 217 34.34 -12.87 13.51
C PRO A 217 33.58 -12.98 14.85
N TYR A 218 32.91 -11.92 15.31
CA TYR A 218 32.19 -11.88 16.58
C TYR A 218 30.71 -12.26 16.47
N GLY A 219 30.11 -12.13 15.28
CA GLY A 219 28.69 -12.42 15.08
C GLY A 219 28.34 -12.63 13.61
N THR A 220 27.49 -13.61 13.35
CA THR A 220 27.03 -13.93 11.99
C THR A 220 25.89 -13.01 11.56
N VAL A 221 25.54 -13.07 10.27
CA VAL A 221 24.36 -12.36 9.72
C VAL A 221 23.03 -12.79 10.36
N GLU A 222 23.02 -13.84 11.19
CA GLU A 222 21.84 -14.27 11.93
C GLU A 222 21.36 -13.23 12.95
N HIS A 223 22.23 -12.34 13.46
CA HIS A 223 21.77 -11.22 14.29
C HIS A 223 20.89 -10.25 13.47
N ALA A 224 21.30 -9.90 12.25
CA ALA A 224 20.48 -9.06 11.37
C ALA A 224 19.17 -9.76 10.99
N ARG A 225 19.24 -11.05 10.61
CA ARG A 225 18.04 -11.86 10.28
C ARG A 225 17.09 -12.05 11.44
N LEU A 226 17.59 -12.14 12.68
CA LEU A 226 16.75 -12.19 13.87
C LEU A 226 15.92 -10.91 13.99
N ALA A 227 16.54 -9.74 13.82
CA ALA A 227 15.80 -8.48 13.86
C ALA A 227 14.75 -8.40 12.74
N GLU A 228 15.08 -8.79 11.50
CA GLU A 228 14.12 -8.82 10.39
C GLU A 228 12.92 -9.74 10.66
N ARG A 229 13.13 -10.85 11.37
CA ARG A 229 12.06 -11.81 11.70
C ARG A 229 11.20 -11.40 12.89
N GLU A 230 11.82 -10.86 13.93
CA GLU A 230 11.18 -10.70 15.24
C GLU A 230 10.72 -9.27 15.50
N ALA A 231 11.38 -8.27 14.91
CA ALA A 231 11.03 -6.87 15.17
C ALA A 231 9.67 -6.52 14.56
N TYR A 232 8.84 -5.82 15.34
CA TYR A 232 7.53 -5.32 14.89
C TYR A 232 7.64 -4.05 14.03
N CYS A 233 8.80 -3.39 14.02
CA CYS A 233 9.08 -2.16 13.30
C CYS A 233 9.84 -2.43 11.97
N PRO A 234 9.91 -1.46 11.04
CA PRO A 234 10.77 -1.58 9.86
C PRO A 234 12.23 -1.79 10.24
N VAL A 235 12.87 -2.78 9.61
CA VAL A 235 14.30 -3.08 9.74
C VAL A 235 14.95 -2.99 8.36
N ASP A 236 15.84 -2.03 8.19
CA ASP A 236 16.71 -1.89 7.01
C ASP A 236 18.03 -2.62 7.28
N THR A 237 18.31 -3.70 6.56
CA THR A 237 19.57 -4.43 6.70
C THR A 237 20.52 -4.14 5.55
N VAL A 238 21.75 -3.77 5.88
CA VAL A 238 22.87 -3.61 4.95
C VAL A 238 23.95 -4.62 5.30
N LEU A 239 24.02 -5.70 4.52
CA LEU A 239 25.10 -6.68 4.59
C LEU A 239 26.28 -6.20 3.73
N MET A 240 27.46 -6.14 4.30
CA MET A 240 28.67 -5.64 3.64
C MET A 240 29.65 -6.80 3.35
N PRO A 241 29.79 -7.22 2.07
CA PRO A 241 30.65 -8.34 1.71
C PRO A 241 32.12 -8.08 2.07
N GLY A 242 32.75 -9.06 2.73
CA GLY A 242 34.16 -9.01 3.12
C GLY A 242 34.51 -8.00 4.23
N VAL A 243 33.52 -7.32 4.81
CA VAL A 243 33.70 -6.39 5.92
C VAL A 243 33.66 -7.14 7.25
N GLY A 244 34.51 -6.74 8.20
CA GLY A 244 34.61 -7.34 9.52
C GLY A 244 33.68 -6.68 10.54
N HIS A 245 34.08 -6.74 11.81
CA HIS A 245 33.26 -6.30 12.94
C HIS A 245 33.06 -4.78 13.05
N ALA A 246 33.87 -3.96 12.37
CA ALA A 246 33.86 -2.51 12.54
C ALA A 246 33.62 -1.78 11.21
N PRO A 247 32.41 -1.87 10.62
CA PRO A 247 32.10 -1.28 9.32
C PRO A 247 32.39 0.23 9.25
N GLN A 248 32.25 0.95 10.37
CA GLN A 248 32.61 2.37 10.47
C GLN A 248 34.09 2.68 10.24
N PHE A 249 34.97 1.68 10.39
CA PHE A 249 36.41 1.83 10.16
C PHE A 249 36.87 1.05 8.92
N ASP A 250 36.25 -0.09 8.63
CA ASP A 250 36.56 -0.94 7.49
C ASP A 250 36.06 -0.31 6.18
N THR A 251 34.84 0.25 6.20
CA THR A 251 34.17 0.90 5.06
C THR A 251 33.50 2.21 5.46
N PRO A 252 34.27 3.22 5.91
CA PRO A 252 33.75 4.43 6.52
C PRO A 252 32.81 5.23 5.60
N GLU A 253 33.12 5.33 4.30
CA GLU A 253 32.26 6.09 3.36
C GLU A 253 30.92 5.41 3.12
N GLN A 254 30.92 4.08 2.97
CA GLN A 254 29.69 3.31 2.77
C GLN A 254 28.82 3.38 4.03
N THR A 255 29.45 3.22 5.20
CA THR A 255 28.77 3.33 6.50
C THR A 255 28.20 4.72 6.72
N LEU A 256 28.93 5.79 6.39
CA LEU A 256 28.42 7.16 6.47
C LEU A 256 27.27 7.42 5.49
N GLY A 257 27.34 6.86 4.29
CA GLY A 257 26.26 6.95 3.30
C GLY A 257 24.94 6.42 3.84
N VAL A 258 24.95 5.19 4.36
CA VAL A 258 23.74 4.56 4.91
C VAL A 258 23.23 5.27 6.17
N LEU A 259 24.14 5.75 7.05
CA LEU A 259 23.76 6.53 8.22
C LEU A 259 23.14 7.87 7.84
N ARG A 260 23.66 8.54 6.81
CA ARG A 260 23.10 9.80 6.28
C ARG A 260 21.72 9.59 5.71
N GLU A 261 21.54 8.59 4.85
CA GLU A 261 20.24 8.27 4.27
C GLU A 261 19.21 7.98 5.36
N PHE A 262 19.59 7.17 6.35
CA PHE A 262 18.72 6.85 7.48
C PHE A 262 18.35 8.08 8.31
N ALA A 263 19.33 8.93 8.67
CA ALA A 263 19.06 10.15 9.43
C ALA A 263 18.19 11.16 8.66
N VAL A 264 18.40 11.32 7.35
CA VAL A 264 17.60 12.20 6.49
C VAL A 264 16.15 11.72 6.43
N ARG A 265 15.93 10.41 6.26
CA ARG A 265 14.59 9.82 6.27
C ARG A 265 13.84 10.08 7.58
N LEU A 266 14.54 10.01 8.72
CA LEU A 266 13.91 10.12 10.04
C LEU A 266 13.59 11.55 10.47
N PHE A 267 14.40 12.54 10.05
CA PHE A 267 14.30 13.90 10.59
C PHE A 267 13.78 14.97 9.63
N ALA A 268 13.61 14.66 8.34
CA ALA A 268 12.94 15.50 7.33
C ALA A 268 13.06 17.02 7.59
N VAL A 269 14.24 17.62 7.39
CA VAL A 269 14.40 19.07 7.48
C VAL A 269 13.98 19.70 6.15
N HIS A 270 12.84 20.39 6.16
CA HIS A 270 12.52 21.45 5.21
C HIS A 270 13.23 22.72 5.70
N GLU A 271 14.23 23.23 4.97
CA GLU A 271 14.55 24.66 4.98
C GLU A 271 14.88 25.15 3.57
N ALA A 272 14.30 26.32 3.29
CA ALA A 272 14.27 27.06 2.04
C ALA A 272 15.64 27.39 1.40
N ALA A 273 15.64 27.57 0.08
CA ALA A 273 16.75 28.16 -0.66
C ALA A 273 17.02 29.62 -0.23
N PRO A 274 18.28 30.11 -0.35
CA PRO A 274 18.64 30.84 -1.58
C PRO A 274 20.06 30.58 -2.13
N ASP A 275 20.14 30.69 -3.47
CA ASP A 275 21.28 31.01 -4.36
C ASP A 275 22.49 30.06 -4.51
N ALA A 276 22.35 29.21 -5.53
CA ALA A 276 23.22 29.01 -6.71
C ALA A 276 24.73 29.35 -6.68
N LYS A 277 25.50 28.43 -7.30
CA LYS A 277 26.85 28.60 -7.88
C LYS A 277 28.01 28.78 -6.88
N ASN A 278 28.61 27.66 -6.48
CA ASN A 278 30.07 27.46 -6.37
C ASN A 278 30.36 26.25 -5.49
N ILE A 279 30.40 25.02 -6.04
CA ILE A 279 31.42 23.99 -5.75
C ILE A 279 31.44 23.02 -6.95
N ALA A 280 31.78 23.53 -8.14
CA ALA A 280 32.21 22.73 -9.28
C ALA A 280 33.67 23.13 -9.55
N GLY A 281 34.61 22.45 -8.89
CA GLY A 281 36.02 22.81 -9.04
C GLY A 281 36.93 22.34 -7.92
N SER A 282 36.94 21.03 -7.63
CA SER A 282 38.05 20.37 -6.92
C SER A 282 37.71 18.89 -6.76
N LEU A 283 37.90 18.10 -7.82
CA LEU A 283 38.17 16.65 -7.83
C LEU A 283 38.16 16.18 -9.30
N ALA A 284 39.08 16.71 -10.08
CA ALA A 284 39.44 16.16 -11.39
C ALA A 284 40.92 15.80 -11.33
N ALA A 285 41.24 14.58 -10.89
CA ALA A 285 42.52 13.90 -11.14
C ALA A 285 42.51 12.47 -10.60
N SER A 286 41.85 11.55 -11.30
CA SER A 286 42.39 10.23 -11.72
C SER A 286 41.23 9.28 -12.10
N PRO A 287 41.40 8.45 -13.14
CA PRO A 287 40.30 8.04 -14.02
C PRO A 287 39.82 6.62 -13.72
N GLY A 288 38.53 6.50 -13.42
CA GLY A 288 37.81 5.24 -13.23
C GLY A 288 36.65 5.46 -12.27
N CYS A 289 35.42 5.19 -12.71
CA CYS A 289 34.16 5.50 -12.00
C CYS A 289 33.80 6.99 -11.88
N CYS A 290 33.47 7.63 -13.01
CA CYS A 290 32.36 8.61 -13.10
C CYS A 290 32.28 9.13 -14.54
N ASN A 291 31.59 8.37 -15.40
CA ASN A 291 31.00 8.87 -16.65
C ASN A 291 29.95 7.89 -17.20
N ILE A 292 29.13 7.29 -16.32
CA ILE A 292 27.99 6.44 -16.71
C ILE A 292 26.78 6.66 -15.78
N MET A 293 26.52 7.88 -15.29
CA MET A 293 25.30 8.13 -14.50
C MET A 293 24.61 9.48 -14.75
N HIS A 294 24.96 10.21 -15.82
CA HIS A 294 24.19 11.40 -16.21
C HIS A 294 23.83 11.50 -17.71
N GLU A 295 24.30 10.58 -18.54
CA GLU A 295 23.71 10.27 -19.87
C GLU A 295 23.15 8.83 -19.94
N ALA A 296 23.22 8.08 -18.83
CA ALA A 296 22.66 6.72 -18.71
C ALA A 296 21.37 6.68 -17.87
N VAL A 297 20.92 7.79 -17.28
CA VAL A 297 19.64 7.86 -16.55
C VAL A 297 18.44 8.11 -17.48
N GLU A 298 18.69 8.43 -18.75
CA GLU A 298 17.69 8.31 -19.81
C GLU A 298 17.74 6.94 -20.53
N LYS A 299 18.63 6.02 -20.12
CA LYS A 299 18.87 4.76 -20.86
C LYS A 299 19.00 3.47 -20.06
N ASP A 300 18.69 3.45 -18.76
CA ASP A 300 18.38 2.19 -18.08
C ASP A 300 17.19 2.35 -17.13
N GLY A 301 16.07 1.73 -17.52
CA GLY A 301 14.76 1.94 -16.94
C GLY A 301 14.39 0.88 -15.92
N SER A 302 14.05 1.30 -14.69
CA SER A 302 13.06 0.62 -13.85
C SER A 302 12.65 1.50 -12.66
N ARG A 303 12.16 2.72 -12.94
CA ARG A 303 10.94 3.15 -12.24
C ARG A 303 9.85 2.46 -13.06
N MET A 304 9.10 1.52 -12.49
CA MET A 304 8.00 0.89 -13.23
C MET A 304 7.19 2.00 -13.89
N ALA A 305 6.97 1.90 -15.19
CA ALA A 305 6.17 2.88 -15.92
C ALA A 305 4.83 3.01 -15.20
N ARG A 306 4.44 4.25 -14.90
CA ARG A 306 3.15 4.57 -14.27
C ARG A 306 2.04 3.86 -15.04
N ILE A 307 1.19 3.12 -14.33
CA ILE A 307 0.04 2.45 -14.93
C ILE A 307 -1.00 3.52 -15.24
N ASP A 308 -1.34 3.65 -16.52
CA ASP A 308 -2.39 4.54 -17.01
C ASP A 308 -3.62 3.71 -17.40
N PHE A 309 -4.74 3.99 -16.75
CA PHE A 309 -6.01 3.31 -17.00
C PHE A 309 -6.79 3.95 -18.17
N GLN A 310 -6.38 5.12 -18.65
CA GLN A 310 -7.02 5.77 -19.78
C GLN A 310 -6.60 5.13 -21.10
N THR A 311 -7.59 4.55 -21.78
CA THR A 311 -7.48 4.03 -23.13
C THR A 311 -8.76 4.34 -23.91
N ASP A 312 -8.80 3.94 -25.17
CA ASP A 312 -9.97 4.04 -26.04
C ASP A 312 -9.84 3.00 -27.18
N PRO A 313 -10.92 2.66 -27.90
CA PRO A 313 -10.90 1.62 -28.92
C PRO A 313 -9.85 1.78 -30.02
N SER A 314 -9.38 2.99 -30.32
CA SER A 314 -8.32 3.21 -31.33
C SER A 314 -6.94 2.75 -30.87
N ARG A 315 -6.75 2.58 -29.56
CA ARG A 315 -5.49 2.17 -28.91
C ARG A 315 -5.50 0.71 -28.46
N TYR A 316 -6.63 0.01 -28.63
CA TYR A 316 -6.75 -1.38 -28.19
C TYR A 316 -5.77 -2.29 -28.94
N ARG A 317 -5.12 -3.16 -28.17
CA ARG A 317 -4.26 -4.24 -28.67
C ARG A 317 -4.89 -5.60 -28.47
N HIS A 318 -5.87 -5.72 -27.57
CA HIS A 318 -6.34 -7.00 -27.06
C HIS A 318 -7.81 -7.26 -27.32
N TRP A 319 -8.59 -6.22 -27.62
CA TRP A 319 -10.02 -6.33 -27.85
C TRP A 319 -10.44 -5.69 -29.18
N LYS A 320 -11.45 -6.27 -29.81
CA LYS A 320 -12.12 -5.70 -30.98
C LYS A 320 -13.61 -5.63 -30.73
N LEU A 321 -14.21 -4.47 -31.03
CA LEU A 321 -15.64 -4.26 -30.97
C LEU A 321 -16.24 -4.39 -32.38
N ARG A 322 -17.37 -5.07 -32.49
CA ARG A 322 -18.17 -5.15 -33.72
C ARG A 322 -19.64 -4.96 -33.37
N PHE A 323 -20.39 -4.34 -34.26
CA PHE A 323 -21.78 -3.98 -34.02
C PHE A 323 -22.68 -4.50 -35.15
N ASP A 324 -23.77 -5.15 -34.78
CA ASP A 324 -24.82 -5.66 -35.67
C ASP A 324 -26.19 -5.30 -35.06
N GLY A 325 -26.65 -4.07 -35.34
CA GLY A 325 -27.88 -3.52 -34.77
C GLY A 325 -27.85 -3.52 -33.24
N THR A 326 -28.76 -4.27 -32.62
CA THR A 326 -28.90 -4.33 -31.15
C THR A 326 -27.93 -5.29 -30.47
N VAL A 327 -27.01 -5.90 -31.22
CA VAL A 327 -26.01 -6.85 -30.73
C VAL A 327 -24.61 -6.29 -30.98
N ALA A 328 -23.76 -6.33 -29.97
CA ALA A 328 -22.32 -6.11 -30.11
C ALA A 328 -21.55 -7.42 -29.94
N GLU A 329 -20.47 -7.62 -30.69
CA GLU A 329 -19.45 -8.63 -30.37
C GLU A 329 -18.25 -7.95 -29.72
N LEU A 330 -17.85 -8.47 -28.56
CA LEU A 330 -16.61 -8.12 -27.88
C LEU A 330 -15.62 -9.28 -28.07
N VAL A 331 -14.69 -9.10 -29.00
CA VAL A 331 -13.78 -10.15 -29.46
C VAL A 331 -12.44 -10.04 -28.74
N MET A 332 -12.11 -11.03 -27.91
CA MET A 332 -10.82 -11.16 -27.24
C MET A 332 -9.77 -11.68 -28.22
N ASP A 333 -8.84 -10.83 -28.61
CA ASP A 333 -7.76 -11.14 -29.53
C ASP A 333 -6.44 -10.57 -29.00
N VAL A 334 -5.98 -11.11 -27.87
CA VAL A 334 -4.83 -10.60 -27.14
C VAL A 334 -3.58 -10.63 -28.03
N ASP A 335 -2.95 -9.47 -28.23
CA ASP A 335 -1.59 -9.37 -28.74
C ASP A 335 -0.59 -10.01 -27.75
N PRO A 336 0.11 -11.12 -28.12
CA PRO A 336 1.08 -11.77 -27.24
C PRO A 336 2.26 -10.87 -26.86
N ALA A 337 2.60 -9.87 -27.67
CA ALA A 337 3.65 -8.91 -27.41
C ALA A 337 3.14 -7.64 -26.69
N GLY A 338 1.87 -7.65 -26.26
CA GLY A 338 1.23 -6.50 -25.63
C GLY A 338 1.14 -6.52 -24.12
N GLY A 339 2.09 -7.19 -23.45
CA GLY A 339 2.17 -7.11 -21.99
C GLY A 339 2.31 -5.67 -21.49
N LEU A 340 1.62 -5.35 -20.40
CA LEU A 340 1.73 -4.06 -19.71
C LEU A 340 3.15 -3.82 -19.18
N PHE A 341 3.85 -4.91 -18.83
CA PHE A 341 5.25 -4.90 -18.43
C PHE A 341 6.06 -5.87 -19.28
N GLU A 342 7.37 -5.64 -19.34
CA GLU A 342 8.30 -6.51 -20.03
C GLU A 342 8.51 -7.85 -19.29
N GLY A 343 9.04 -8.83 -20.03
CA GLY A 343 9.49 -10.10 -19.46
C GLY A 343 8.48 -11.24 -19.47
N TYR A 344 7.34 -11.10 -20.15
CA TYR A 344 6.42 -12.20 -20.45
C TYR A 344 5.66 -11.94 -21.76
N GLU A 345 5.14 -13.02 -22.37
CA GLU A 345 4.26 -12.94 -23.55
C GLU A 345 2.86 -13.42 -23.17
N LEU A 346 1.84 -12.76 -23.71
CA LEU A 346 0.42 -13.05 -23.48
C LEU A 346 -0.13 -14.06 -24.50
N LYS A 347 0.45 -15.27 -24.53
CA LYS A 347 0.02 -16.34 -25.45
C LYS A 347 -1.36 -16.87 -25.10
N LEU A 348 -2.03 -17.48 -26.09
CA LEU A 348 -3.27 -18.24 -25.91
C LEU A 348 -4.41 -17.43 -25.25
N ASN A 349 -4.53 -16.14 -25.57
CA ASN A 349 -5.48 -15.24 -24.88
C ASN A 349 -5.31 -15.26 -23.35
N SER A 350 -4.09 -15.47 -22.84
CA SER A 350 -3.80 -15.16 -21.43
C SER A 350 -3.77 -13.63 -21.25
N TYR A 351 -4.08 -13.16 -20.04
CA TYR A 351 -4.26 -11.73 -19.80
C TYR A 351 -3.45 -11.22 -18.59
N ASP A 352 -3.08 -9.94 -18.66
CA ASP A 352 -2.56 -9.16 -17.54
C ASP A 352 -3.50 -7.98 -17.24
N LEU A 353 -3.04 -7.01 -16.44
CA LEU A 353 -3.83 -5.83 -16.11
C LEU A 353 -4.14 -4.96 -17.34
N GLY A 354 -3.25 -4.86 -18.33
CA GLY A 354 -3.46 -4.05 -19.53
C GLY A 354 -4.63 -4.54 -20.38
N VAL A 355 -4.75 -5.87 -20.52
CA VAL A 355 -5.90 -6.50 -21.19
C VAL A 355 -7.22 -6.19 -20.48
N ASP A 356 -7.22 -6.14 -19.14
CA ASP A 356 -8.43 -5.85 -18.38
C ASP A 356 -8.77 -4.35 -18.34
N ILE A 357 -7.76 -3.48 -18.44
CA ILE A 357 -7.96 -2.02 -18.63
C ILE A 357 -8.75 -1.77 -19.93
N GLU A 358 -8.38 -2.44 -21.03
CA GLU A 358 -9.14 -2.36 -22.28
C GLU A 358 -10.54 -2.98 -22.16
N LEU A 359 -10.70 -4.09 -21.43
CA LEU A 359 -12.01 -4.69 -21.18
C LEU A 359 -12.92 -3.74 -20.39
N HIS A 360 -12.38 -3.12 -19.34
CA HIS A 360 -13.09 -2.12 -18.55
C HIS A 360 -13.55 -0.94 -19.42
N ASP A 361 -12.65 -0.37 -20.23
CA ASP A 361 -13.03 0.71 -21.15
C ASP A 361 -14.08 0.22 -22.15
N ALA A 362 -13.94 -0.97 -22.74
CA ALA A 362 -14.90 -1.50 -23.71
C ALA A 362 -16.32 -1.66 -23.12
N VAL A 363 -16.43 -2.13 -21.87
CA VAL A 363 -17.71 -2.19 -21.15
C VAL A 363 -18.29 -0.79 -20.95
N GLN A 364 -17.46 0.22 -20.66
CA GLN A 364 -17.92 1.60 -20.51
C GLN A 364 -18.34 2.21 -21.87
N ARG A 365 -17.61 1.94 -22.96
CA ARG A 365 -18.02 2.32 -24.33
C ARG A 365 -19.37 1.72 -24.69
N LEU A 366 -19.56 0.42 -24.47
CA LEU A 366 -20.82 -0.28 -24.72
C LEU A 366 -22.00 0.30 -23.93
N ARG A 367 -21.75 0.81 -22.72
CA ARG A 367 -22.79 1.40 -21.88
C ARG A 367 -23.20 2.79 -22.32
N PHE A 368 -22.24 3.65 -22.64
CA PHE A 368 -22.48 5.07 -22.92
C PHE A 368 -22.55 5.41 -24.41
N GLU A 369 -21.72 4.80 -25.25
CA GLU A 369 -21.60 5.14 -26.68
C GLU A 369 -22.55 4.31 -27.55
N HIS A 370 -23.16 3.26 -26.99
CA HIS A 370 -24.02 2.31 -27.72
C HIS A 370 -25.36 2.06 -27.00
N PRO A 371 -26.28 3.04 -26.97
CA PRO A 371 -27.61 2.87 -26.39
C PRO A 371 -28.44 1.80 -27.09
N GLU A 372 -28.22 1.56 -28.38
CA GLU A 372 -28.93 0.57 -29.17
C GLU A 372 -28.60 -0.88 -28.79
N VAL A 373 -27.43 -1.10 -28.19
CA VAL A 373 -26.93 -2.44 -27.87
C VAL A 373 -27.62 -2.99 -26.63
N GLY A 374 -28.48 -3.99 -26.85
CA GLY A 374 -29.16 -4.75 -25.82
C GLY A 374 -28.44 -6.03 -25.40
N ALA A 375 -27.61 -6.62 -26.27
CA ALA A 375 -26.81 -7.80 -25.95
C ALA A 375 -25.36 -7.69 -26.45
N VAL A 376 -24.44 -8.22 -25.66
CA VAL A 376 -23.00 -8.25 -25.94
C VAL A 376 -22.52 -9.71 -25.95
N VAL A 377 -21.95 -10.16 -27.07
CA VAL A 377 -21.36 -11.48 -27.20
C VAL A 377 -19.85 -11.39 -27.01
N ILE A 378 -19.35 -11.90 -25.89
CA ILE A 378 -17.92 -12.09 -25.65
C ILE A 378 -17.48 -13.38 -26.36
N ARG A 379 -16.53 -13.26 -27.28
CA ARG A 379 -15.97 -14.41 -28.02
C ARG A 379 -14.47 -14.27 -28.21
N SER A 380 -13.80 -15.35 -28.58
CA SER A 380 -12.37 -15.31 -28.92
C SER A 380 -12.16 -14.99 -30.40
N GLY A 381 -11.12 -14.20 -30.68
CA GLY A 381 -10.56 -14.00 -32.02
C GLY A 381 -9.50 -15.05 -32.40
N LYS A 382 -9.16 -15.97 -31.50
CA LYS A 382 -8.13 -17.02 -31.71
C LYS A 382 -8.77 -18.39 -31.84
N GLU A 383 -8.20 -19.23 -32.71
CA GLU A 383 -8.67 -20.60 -32.93
C GLU A 383 -8.27 -21.53 -31.78
N GLY A 384 -9.18 -22.41 -31.36
CA GLY A 384 -8.90 -23.46 -30.37
C GLY A 384 -8.74 -22.99 -28.92
N VAL A 385 -8.74 -21.69 -28.65
CA VAL A 385 -8.68 -21.12 -27.30
C VAL A 385 -9.66 -19.97 -27.15
N PHE A 386 -10.47 -20.02 -26.09
CA PHE A 386 -11.27 -18.88 -25.69
C PHE A 386 -10.40 -17.88 -24.92
N CYS A 387 -9.90 -18.32 -23.76
CA CYS A 387 -9.02 -17.56 -22.88
C CYS A 387 -8.32 -18.52 -21.91
N ALA A 388 -6.99 -18.43 -21.81
CA ALA A 388 -6.19 -19.27 -20.93
C ALA A 388 -6.07 -18.74 -19.48
N GLY A 389 -6.71 -17.60 -19.18
CA GLY A 389 -6.71 -17.01 -17.84
C GLY A 389 -5.59 -16.01 -17.60
N ALA A 390 -5.42 -15.61 -16.33
CA ALA A 390 -4.37 -14.68 -15.95
C ALA A 390 -2.99 -15.26 -16.29
N ASN A 391 -2.11 -14.43 -16.86
CA ASN A 391 -0.80 -14.89 -17.30
C ASN A 391 0.06 -15.34 -16.11
N ILE A 392 0.42 -16.61 -16.08
CA ILE A 392 1.10 -17.23 -14.93
C ILE A 392 2.51 -16.66 -14.74
N ARG A 393 3.22 -16.33 -15.83
CA ARG A 393 4.57 -15.74 -15.75
C ARG A 393 4.51 -14.32 -15.19
N MET A 394 3.49 -13.54 -15.56
CA MET A 394 3.22 -12.24 -14.94
C MET A 394 2.96 -12.40 -13.44
N LEU A 395 2.07 -13.32 -13.04
CA LEU A 395 1.75 -13.56 -11.63
C LEU A 395 2.97 -14.03 -10.81
N GLY A 396 3.85 -14.84 -11.40
CA GLY A 396 5.09 -15.31 -10.77
C GLY A 396 6.12 -14.19 -10.53
N LYS A 397 6.09 -13.13 -11.34
CA LYS A 397 7.02 -11.98 -11.24
C LYS A 397 6.45 -10.78 -10.48
N ALA A 398 5.12 -10.65 -10.44
CA ALA A 398 4.46 -9.53 -9.79
C ALA A 398 4.71 -9.49 -8.27
N SER A 399 4.77 -8.27 -7.72
CA SER A 399 4.74 -8.07 -6.26
C SER A 399 3.40 -8.51 -5.66
N HIS A 400 3.36 -8.70 -4.34
CA HIS A 400 2.11 -9.01 -3.65
C HIS A 400 1.05 -7.91 -3.88
N GLY A 401 1.41 -6.64 -3.66
CA GLY A 401 0.52 -5.50 -3.89
C GLY A 401 -0.02 -5.42 -5.33
N HIS A 402 0.83 -5.69 -6.33
CA HIS A 402 0.38 -5.73 -7.73
C HIS A 402 -0.64 -6.85 -7.99
N LYS A 403 -0.41 -8.07 -7.45
CA LYS A 403 -1.36 -9.19 -7.58
C LYS A 403 -2.71 -8.87 -6.93
N VAL A 404 -2.69 -8.27 -5.73
CA VAL A 404 -3.92 -7.88 -5.04
C VAL A 404 -4.69 -6.82 -5.83
N ASN A 405 -4.00 -5.79 -6.35
CA ASN A 405 -4.64 -4.76 -7.16
C ASN A 405 -5.16 -5.31 -8.50
N PHE A 406 -4.40 -6.20 -9.15
CA PHE A 406 -4.83 -6.92 -10.34
C PHE A 406 -6.13 -7.69 -10.08
N CYS A 407 -6.17 -8.53 -9.03
CA CYS A 407 -7.38 -9.28 -8.67
C CYS A 407 -8.54 -8.35 -8.32
N LYS A 408 -8.29 -7.24 -7.62
CA LYS A 408 -9.35 -6.29 -7.25
C LYS A 408 -9.96 -5.62 -8.48
N PHE A 409 -9.14 -5.05 -9.36
CA PHE A 409 -9.57 -4.38 -10.58
C PHE A 409 -10.33 -5.32 -11.52
N THR A 410 -9.77 -6.50 -11.78
CA THR A 410 -10.39 -7.51 -12.64
C THR A 410 -11.72 -8.03 -12.08
N ASN A 411 -11.84 -8.18 -10.76
CA ASN A 411 -13.12 -8.48 -10.11
C ASN A 411 -14.14 -7.34 -10.30
N GLU A 412 -13.74 -6.09 -10.13
CA GLU A 412 -14.61 -4.92 -10.34
C GLU A 412 -15.11 -4.84 -11.79
N THR A 413 -14.27 -5.12 -12.79
CA THR A 413 -14.67 -5.23 -14.21
C THR A 413 -15.71 -6.31 -14.44
N ARG A 414 -15.54 -7.50 -13.84
CA ARG A 414 -16.50 -8.62 -13.94
C ARG A 414 -17.82 -8.33 -13.22
N CYS A 415 -17.77 -7.68 -12.05
CA CYS A 415 -18.97 -7.20 -11.37
C CYS A 415 -19.67 -6.11 -12.19
N ALA A 416 -18.94 -5.27 -12.94
CA ALA A 416 -19.53 -4.26 -13.82
C ALA A 416 -20.31 -4.88 -14.99
N ILE A 417 -19.92 -6.06 -15.48
CA ILE A 417 -20.68 -6.85 -16.47
C ILE A 417 -22.01 -7.31 -15.86
N GLU A 418 -21.98 -7.88 -14.64
CA GLU A 418 -23.18 -8.35 -13.95
C GLU A 418 -24.12 -7.21 -13.56
N ASP A 419 -23.55 -6.07 -13.16
CA ASP A 419 -24.29 -4.82 -12.93
C ASP A 419 -24.98 -4.31 -14.20
N ALA A 420 -24.38 -4.53 -15.38
CA ALA A 420 -24.97 -4.12 -16.65
C ALA A 420 -26.23 -4.93 -16.94
N THR A 421 -26.17 -6.24 -16.73
CA THR A 421 -27.34 -7.09 -16.85
C THR A 421 -28.41 -6.70 -15.85
N GLY A 422 -28.04 -6.54 -14.58
CA GLY A 422 -29.01 -6.29 -13.52
C GLY A 422 -29.70 -4.94 -13.65
N ASN A 423 -29.00 -3.92 -14.16
CA ASN A 423 -29.43 -2.53 -14.01
C ASN A 423 -29.33 -1.66 -15.28
N SER A 424 -28.46 -1.99 -16.23
CA SER A 424 -28.25 -1.20 -17.46
C SER A 424 -29.20 -1.59 -18.61
N GLY A 425 -29.89 -2.73 -18.48
CA GLY A 425 -30.66 -3.33 -19.57
C GLY A 425 -29.77 -3.88 -20.69
N GLN A 426 -28.50 -4.17 -20.41
CA GLN A 426 -27.54 -4.73 -21.38
C GLN A 426 -27.09 -6.11 -20.92
N PHE A 427 -27.35 -7.14 -21.73
CA PHE A 427 -27.10 -8.53 -21.38
C PHE A 427 -25.79 -9.05 -21.98
N TYR A 428 -25.01 -9.81 -21.22
CA TYR A 428 -23.74 -10.34 -21.68
C TYR A 428 -23.81 -11.86 -21.88
N LEU A 429 -23.33 -12.34 -23.02
CA LEU A 429 -23.25 -13.75 -23.35
C LEU A 429 -21.80 -14.11 -23.67
N CYS A 430 -21.39 -15.34 -23.35
CA CYS A 430 -20.10 -15.88 -23.74
C CYS A 430 -20.26 -17.01 -24.76
N ALA A 431 -19.70 -16.81 -25.95
CA ALA A 431 -19.59 -17.82 -26.99
C ALA A 431 -18.21 -18.51 -26.89
N VAL A 432 -18.13 -19.55 -26.08
CA VAL A 432 -16.90 -20.29 -25.79
C VAL A 432 -16.64 -21.32 -26.90
N ASN A 433 -15.81 -20.92 -27.85
CA ASN A 433 -15.20 -21.78 -28.87
C ASN A 433 -13.71 -21.96 -28.56
N GLY A 434 -13.30 -23.16 -28.16
CA GLY A 434 -11.98 -23.46 -27.62
C GLY A 434 -11.96 -23.62 -26.09
N THR A 435 -10.76 -23.73 -25.51
CA THR A 435 -10.58 -23.85 -24.06
C THR A 435 -10.75 -22.51 -23.33
N ALA A 436 -11.59 -22.49 -22.29
CA ALA A 436 -11.70 -21.43 -21.30
C ALA A 436 -11.18 -21.95 -19.95
N ALA A 437 -9.96 -21.56 -19.58
CA ALA A 437 -9.28 -22.06 -18.38
C ALA A 437 -8.99 -20.95 -17.38
N GLY A 438 -9.17 -21.27 -16.10
CA GLY A 438 -8.96 -20.37 -14.96
C GLY A 438 -9.69 -19.05 -15.17
N GLY A 439 -8.94 -17.94 -15.14
CA GLY A 439 -9.44 -16.60 -15.42
C GLY A 439 -10.27 -16.44 -16.72
N GLY A 440 -10.10 -17.31 -17.71
CA GLY A 440 -10.93 -17.32 -18.92
C GLY A 440 -12.35 -17.83 -18.66
N TYR A 441 -12.49 -18.85 -17.82
CA TYR A 441 -13.82 -19.26 -17.34
C TYR A 441 -14.37 -18.28 -16.29
N GLU A 442 -13.52 -17.61 -15.50
CA GLU A 442 -13.96 -16.55 -14.58
C GLU A 442 -14.55 -15.33 -15.31
N LEU A 443 -14.04 -15.00 -16.50
CA LEU A 443 -14.69 -14.03 -17.40
C LEU A 443 -16.02 -14.59 -17.92
N ALA A 444 -16.03 -15.84 -18.38
CA ALA A 444 -17.25 -16.45 -18.94
C ALA A 444 -18.40 -16.52 -17.92
N VAL A 445 -18.08 -16.87 -16.67
CA VAL A 445 -19.08 -17.02 -15.60
C VAL A 445 -19.59 -15.67 -15.08
N ALA A 446 -18.94 -14.55 -15.42
CA ALA A 446 -19.47 -13.20 -15.18
C ALA A 446 -20.59 -12.82 -16.17
N ALA A 447 -20.65 -13.45 -17.34
CA ALA A 447 -21.77 -13.28 -18.29
C ALA A 447 -23.07 -13.95 -17.79
N ASP A 448 -24.19 -13.59 -18.40
CA ASP A 448 -25.52 -14.14 -18.09
C ASP A 448 -25.73 -15.54 -18.63
N HIS A 449 -25.17 -15.77 -19.83
CA HIS A 449 -25.38 -17.01 -20.58
C HIS A 449 -24.08 -17.48 -21.22
N ILE A 450 -23.72 -18.74 -20.98
CA ILE A 450 -22.49 -19.34 -21.47
C ILE A 450 -22.85 -20.47 -22.46
N MET A 451 -22.42 -20.29 -23.70
CA MET A 451 -22.52 -21.29 -24.75
C MET A 451 -21.16 -21.94 -24.94
N LEU A 452 -21.11 -23.27 -24.94
CA LEU A 452 -19.89 -24.05 -25.22
C LEU A 452 -20.05 -24.83 -26.53
N ILE A 453 -19.08 -24.72 -27.43
CA ILE A 453 -19.08 -25.54 -28.64
C ILE A 453 -18.83 -27.02 -28.29
N ASP A 454 -19.61 -27.94 -28.86
CA ASP A 454 -19.49 -29.40 -28.65
C ASP A 454 -18.68 -30.06 -29.78
N ASP A 455 -17.41 -29.68 -29.88
CA ASP A 455 -16.44 -30.17 -30.87
C ASP A 455 -15.54 -31.30 -30.33
N ARG A 456 -15.85 -31.82 -29.13
CA ARG A 456 -15.07 -32.79 -28.34
C ARG A 456 -13.71 -32.30 -27.81
N ARG A 457 -13.29 -31.09 -28.14
CA ARG A 457 -12.00 -30.49 -27.74
C ARG A 457 -12.17 -29.36 -26.73
N SER A 458 -13.11 -28.46 -26.99
CA SER A 458 -13.42 -27.28 -26.19
C SER A 458 -13.89 -27.65 -24.79
N SER A 459 -13.40 -26.90 -23.80
CA SER A 459 -13.58 -27.19 -22.37
C SER A 459 -13.65 -25.91 -21.55
N VAL A 460 -14.33 -26.00 -20.40
CA VAL A 460 -14.26 -25.01 -19.32
C VAL A 460 -13.52 -25.62 -18.13
N GLY A 461 -12.71 -24.86 -17.40
CA GLY A 461 -11.94 -25.39 -16.27
C GLY A 461 -11.43 -24.31 -15.31
N LEU A 462 -11.19 -24.70 -14.05
CA LEU A 462 -10.56 -23.87 -13.01
C LEU A 462 -9.34 -24.60 -12.42
N PRO A 463 -8.21 -24.64 -13.15
CA PRO A 463 -7.05 -25.43 -12.76
C PRO A 463 -6.10 -24.70 -11.79
N GLU A 464 -6.49 -23.55 -11.23
CA GLU A 464 -5.66 -22.73 -10.34
C GLU A 464 -5.15 -23.49 -9.12
N THR A 465 -6.01 -24.28 -8.47
CA THR A 465 -5.62 -25.05 -7.28
C THR A 465 -4.56 -26.12 -7.61
N PRO A 466 -4.78 -27.04 -8.58
CA PRO A 466 -3.81 -28.09 -8.89
C PRO A 466 -2.55 -27.57 -9.59
N LEU A 467 -2.64 -26.58 -10.49
CA LEU A 467 -1.49 -26.12 -11.28
C LEU A 467 -0.68 -25.02 -10.60
N LEU A 468 -1.35 -24.11 -9.88
CA LEU A 468 -0.77 -22.84 -9.46
C LEU A 468 -0.71 -22.69 -7.93
N ALA A 469 -1.29 -23.64 -7.18
CA ALA A 469 -1.43 -23.56 -5.73
C ALA A 469 -2.09 -22.25 -5.26
N VAL A 470 -3.01 -21.70 -6.06
CA VAL A 470 -3.83 -20.51 -5.74
C VAL A 470 -5.30 -20.79 -6.07
N LEU A 471 -6.19 -19.88 -5.70
CA LEU A 471 -7.62 -20.01 -5.99
C LEU A 471 -7.98 -19.33 -7.33
N PRO A 472 -9.11 -19.73 -7.93
CA PRO A 472 -9.87 -18.90 -8.87
C PRO A 472 -10.36 -17.63 -8.16
N GLY A 473 -9.44 -16.67 -8.01
CA GLY A 473 -9.56 -15.48 -7.17
C GLY A 473 -10.28 -14.31 -7.84
N THR A 474 -10.57 -14.40 -9.13
CA THR A 474 -11.33 -13.40 -9.91
C THR A 474 -12.84 -13.68 -9.84
N GLY A 475 -13.28 -14.10 -8.64
CA GLY A 475 -14.65 -14.46 -8.31
C GLY A 475 -15.09 -15.83 -8.79
N GLY A 476 -14.18 -16.65 -9.34
CA GLY A 476 -14.50 -17.96 -9.92
C GLY A 476 -15.22 -18.89 -8.94
N LEU A 477 -14.65 -19.11 -7.75
CA LEU A 477 -15.28 -19.98 -6.75
C LEU A 477 -16.66 -19.46 -6.33
N THR A 478 -16.75 -18.15 -6.08
CA THR A 478 -18.00 -17.53 -5.63
C THR A 478 -19.07 -17.59 -6.71
N ARG A 479 -18.75 -17.36 -7.98
CA ARG A 479 -19.72 -17.46 -9.08
C ARG A 479 -20.12 -18.91 -9.37
N VAL A 480 -19.21 -19.88 -9.23
CA VAL A 480 -19.54 -21.31 -9.34
C VAL A 480 -20.60 -21.72 -8.31
N THR A 481 -20.48 -21.26 -7.06
CA THR A 481 -21.46 -21.61 -6.01
C THR A 481 -22.69 -20.70 -6.03
N ASP A 482 -22.51 -19.39 -6.10
CA ASP A 482 -23.56 -18.42 -5.82
C ASP A 482 -24.35 -18.05 -7.06
N LYS A 483 -23.73 -18.06 -8.24
CA LYS A 483 -24.40 -17.76 -9.51
C LYS A 483 -24.83 -19.02 -10.25
N ARG A 484 -23.88 -19.92 -10.52
CA ARG A 484 -24.12 -21.16 -11.29
C ARG A 484 -24.82 -22.26 -10.48
N LYS A 485 -24.80 -22.15 -9.14
CA LYS A 485 -25.41 -23.13 -8.23
C LYS A 485 -24.91 -24.55 -8.52
N VAL A 486 -23.63 -24.69 -8.82
CA VAL A 486 -22.97 -25.99 -8.97
C VAL A 486 -22.95 -26.66 -7.60
N ARG A 487 -23.28 -27.96 -7.57
CA ARG A 487 -23.25 -28.73 -6.33
C ARG A 487 -21.83 -28.73 -5.75
N ARG A 488 -21.67 -28.49 -4.45
CA ARG A 488 -20.37 -28.23 -3.81
C ARG A 488 -19.29 -29.28 -4.12
N ASP A 489 -19.64 -30.56 -4.12
CA ASP A 489 -18.74 -31.67 -4.43
C ASP A 489 -18.33 -31.70 -5.91
N LEU A 490 -19.23 -31.36 -6.83
CA LEU A 490 -18.89 -31.21 -8.25
C LEU A 490 -18.01 -29.97 -8.48
N ALA A 491 -18.24 -28.90 -7.72
CA ALA A 491 -17.37 -27.72 -7.74
C ALA A 491 -15.96 -28.05 -7.25
N ASP A 492 -15.81 -28.86 -6.20
CA ASP A 492 -14.52 -29.35 -5.72
C ASP A 492 -13.78 -30.17 -6.79
N VAL A 493 -14.45 -31.14 -7.42
CA VAL A 493 -13.89 -31.89 -8.55
C VAL A 493 -13.49 -30.96 -9.71
N PHE A 494 -14.34 -30.00 -10.05
CA PHE A 494 -14.07 -29.03 -11.11
C PHE A 494 -12.86 -28.13 -10.83
N CYS A 495 -12.63 -27.76 -9.57
CA CYS A 495 -11.52 -26.88 -9.16
C CYS A 495 -10.24 -27.64 -8.80
N SER A 496 -10.25 -28.98 -8.89
CA SER A 496 -9.12 -29.87 -8.61
C SER A 496 -8.68 -30.70 -9.81
N MET A 497 -9.22 -30.42 -11.01
CA MET A 497 -8.86 -31.05 -12.27
C MET A 497 -8.17 -30.07 -13.23
N GLU A 498 -7.21 -30.56 -14.02
CA GLU A 498 -6.46 -29.72 -14.96
C GLU A 498 -7.16 -29.64 -16.33
N GLU A 499 -7.80 -30.72 -16.78
CA GLU A 499 -8.31 -30.88 -18.15
C GLU A 499 -9.66 -30.21 -18.41
N GLY A 500 -10.38 -29.85 -17.34
CA GLY A 500 -11.70 -29.24 -17.37
C GLY A 500 -12.85 -30.16 -17.83
N VAL A 501 -14.03 -29.58 -18.02
CA VAL A 501 -15.28 -30.25 -18.37
C VAL A 501 -15.75 -29.81 -19.75
N ARG A 502 -16.33 -30.74 -20.53
CA ARG A 502 -16.71 -30.55 -21.94
C ARG A 502 -18.17 -30.89 -22.19
N GLY A 503 -18.69 -30.36 -23.30
CA GLY A 503 -19.96 -30.75 -23.92
C GLY A 503 -21.12 -30.88 -22.93
N ARG A 504 -21.91 -31.93 -23.09
CA ARG A 504 -23.11 -32.21 -22.28
C ARG A 504 -22.84 -32.24 -20.77
N ARG A 505 -21.69 -32.76 -20.32
CA ARG A 505 -21.34 -32.82 -18.90
C ARG A 505 -21.22 -31.43 -18.28
N ALA A 506 -20.71 -30.44 -19.04
CA ALA A 506 -20.60 -29.06 -18.56
C ALA A 506 -21.99 -28.45 -18.30
N VAL A 507 -22.99 -28.77 -19.14
CA VAL A 507 -24.39 -28.37 -18.96
C VAL A 507 -25.01 -29.07 -17.75
N GLU A 508 -24.85 -30.39 -17.64
CA GLU A 508 -25.40 -31.18 -16.52
C GLU A 508 -24.86 -30.73 -15.16
N TRP A 509 -23.62 -30.27 -15.12
CA TRP A 509 -22.99 -29.73 -13.90
C TRP A 509 -23.30 -28.25 -13.67
N ARG A 510 -24.06 -27.60 -14.57
CA ARG A 510 -24.41 -26.16 -14.56
C ARG A 510 -23.22 -25.22 -14.77
N LEU A 511 -22.11 -25.72 -15.29
CA LEU A 511 -20.92 -24.92 -15.61
C LEU A 511 -21.16 -24.02 -16.83
N VAL A 512 -21.98 -24.46 -17.77
CA VAL A 512 -22.43 -23.68 -18.92
C VAL A 512 -23.94 -23.86 -19.10
N ASP A 513 -24.57 -23.00 -19.90
CA ASP A 513 -26.02 -23.01 -20.10
C ASP A 513 -26.45 -23.90 -21.27
N GLU A 514 -25.66 -23.93 -22.35
CA GLU A 514 -25.89 -24.85 -23.46
C GLU A 514 -24.59 -25.32 -24.11
N ALA A 515 -24.63 -26.54 -24.66
CA ALA A 515 -23.60 -27.10 -25.51
C ALA A 515 -24.13 -27.22 -26.93
N VAL A 516 -23.41 -26.70 -27.92
CA VAL A 516 -23.92 -26.52 -29.29
C VAL A 516 -22.98 -27.19 -30.30
N PRO A 517 -23.48 -28.05 -31.21
CA PRO A 517 -22.63 -28.71 -32.19
C PRO A 517 -22.02 -27.71 -33.19
N PRO A 518 -20.82 -27.97 -33.73
CA PRO A 518 -20.14 -27.06 -34.66
C PRO A 518 -20.99 -26.64 -35.87
N SER A 519 -21.81 -27.55 -36.39
CA SER A 519 -22.69 -27.29 -37.54
C SER A 519 -23.77 -26.24 -37.30
N ALA A 520 -24.13 -25.98 -36.03
CA ALA A 520 -25.16 -25.01 -35.65
C ALA A 520 -24.60 -23.80 -34.89
N TRP A 521 -23.29 -23.74 -34.65
CA TRP A 521 -22.65 -22.78 -33.73
C TRP A 521 -23.00 -21.32 -34.03
N GLU A 522 -22.63 -20.81 -35.20
CA GLU A 522 -22.83 -19.39 -35.54
C GLU A 522 -24.32 -19.00 -35.60
N ALA A 523 -25.18 -19.92 -36.09
CA ALA A 523 -26.61 -19.69 -36.12
C ALA A 523 -27.20 -19.55 -34.70
N ARG A 524 -26.78 -20.44 -33.80
CA ARG A 524 -27.26 -20.46 -32.40
C ARG A 524 -26.75 -19.27 -31.60
N VAL A 525 -25.49 -18.86 -31.79
CA VAL A 525 -24.93 -17.67 -31.12
C VAL A 525 -25.72 -16.43 -31.53
N ARG A 526 -26.02 -16.27 -32.83
CA ARG A 526 -26.83 -15.17 -33.34
C ARG A 526 -28.26 -15.20 -32.80
N GLU A 527 -28.91 -16.36 -32.82
CA GLU A 527 -30.25 -16.55 -32.26
C GLU A 527 -30.29 -16.12 -30.79
N ARG A 528 -29.37 -16.63 -29.96
CA ARG A 528 -29.34 -16.33 -28.53
C ARG A 528 -29.03 -14.85 -28.25
N ALA A 529 -28.11 -14.26 -28.99
CA ALA A 529 -27.81 -12.83 -28.87
C ALA A 529 -29.04 -11.96 -29.18
N GLN A 530 -29.81 -12.31 -30.22
CA GLN A 530 -31.04 -11.59 -30.58
C GLN A 530 -32.15 -11.78 -29.53
N GLU A 531 -32.32 -12.99 -28.99
CA GLU A 531 -33.27 -13.24 -27.91
C GLU A 531 -32.98 -12.40 -26.67
N PHE A 532 -31.70 -12.29 -26.27
CA PHE A 532 -31.32 -11.46 -25.13
C PHE A 532 -31.42 -9.97 -25.45
N ALA A 533 -31.05 -9.54 -26.65
CA ALA A 533 -31.23 -8.14 -27.07
C ALA A 533 -32.71 -7.74 -27.05
N ALA A 534 -33.63 -8.64 -27.37
CA ALA A 534 -35.07 -8.40 -27.32
C ALA A 534 -35.63 -8.20 -25.90
N ARG A 535 -34.89 -8.59 -24.85
CA ARG A 535 -35.26 -8.35 -23.44
C ARG A 535 -34.87 -6.97 -22.93
N SER A 536 -34.02 -6.26 -23.69
CA SER A 536 -33.52 -4.94 -23.32
C SER A 536 -34.60 -3.87 -23.43
N ASP A 537 -34.60 -2.94 -22.48
CA ASP A 537 -35.38 -1.72 -22.52
C ASP A 537 -34.59 -0.52 -23.09
N ARG A 538 -33.34 -0.75 -23.52
CA ARG A 538 -32.48 0.31 -24.04
C ARG A 538 -32.99 0.82 -25.40
N PRO A 539 -32.86 2.12 -25.69
CA PRO A 539 -33.45 2.71 -26.88
C PRO A 539 -32.64 2.40 -28.14
N LYS A 540 -33.32 1.83 -29.15
CA LYS A 540 -32.72 1.41 -30.43
C LYS A 540 -32.35 2.55 -31.39
N GLY A 541 -32.87 3.75 -31.17
CA GLY A 541 -32.69 4.91 -32.06
C GLY A 541 -32.13 6.14 -31.35
N ALA A 542 -31.62 6.00 -30.13
CA ALA A 542 -30.92 7.09 -29.46
C ALA A 542 -29.48 7.19 -29.96
N GLU A 543 -28.93 8.39 -29.94
CA GLU A 543 -27.49 8.60 -30.18
C GLU A 543 -26.71 8.31 -28.89
N GLY A 544 -25.56 7.68 -29.04
CA GLY A 544 -24.64 7.43 -27.94
C GLY A 544 -23.91 8.69 -27.47
N VAL A 545 -23.39 8.63 -26.25
CA VAL A 545 -22.63 9.72 -25.62
C VAL A 545 -21.15 9.34 -25.60
N ALA A 546 -20.36 9.98 -26.44
CA ALA A 546 -18.93 9.75 -26.55
C ALA A 546 -18.19 10.03 -25.23
N LEU A 547 -17.38 9.07 -24.77
CA LEU A 547 -16.53 9.24 -23.60
C LEU A 547 -15.19 9.83 -24.03
N ALA A 548 -15.14 11.16 -24.20
CA ALA A 548 -13.90 11.87 -24.55
C ALA A 548 -12.77 11.57 -23.54
N PRO A 549 -11.49 11.57 -23.98
CA PRO A 549 -10.36 11.42 -23.06
C PRO A 549 -10.43 12.40 -21.89
N LEU A 550 -10.05 11.94 -20.69
CA LEU A 550 -9.92 12.81 -19.53
C LEU A 550 -8.74 13.77 -19.71
N GLU A 551 -8.99 15.04 -19.46
CA GLU A 551 -7.94 16.05 -19.35
C GLU A 551 -7.28 15.94 -17.97
N ARG A 552 -6.04 15.45 -17.95
CA ARG A 552 -5.28 15.20 -16.72
C ARG A 552 -3.92 15.89 -16.80
N ARG A 553 -3.56 16.66 -15.77
CA ARG A 553 -2.24 17.27 -15.64
C ARG A 553 -1.53 16.67 -14.44
N PHE A 554 -0.32 16.17 -14.68
CA PHE A 554 0.57 15.69 -13.61
C PHE A 554 1.55 16.80 -13.27
N GLU A 555 1.45 17.34 -12.07
CA GLU A 555 2.18 18.52 -11.62
C GLU A 555 2.85 18.22 -10.28
N GLY A 556 4.13 17.80 -10.31
CA GLY A 556 4.88 17.46 -9.10
C GLY A 556 4.17 16.40 -8.26
N ASP A 557 3.74 16.79 -7.06
CA ASP A 557 2.99 15.97 -6.12
C ASP A 557 1.47 16.10 -6.29
N ALA A 558 0.97 16.31 -7.51
CA ALA A 558 -0.47 16.36 -7.78
C ALA A 558 -0.86 15.79 -9.15
N VAL A 559 -2.11 15.33 -9.23
CA VAL A 559 -2.84 15.04 -10.46
C VAL A 559 -4.09 15.92 -10.49
N LEU A 560 -4.16 16.80 -11.48
CA LEU A 560 -5.23 17.77 -11.63
C LEU A 560 -6.15 17.38 -12.79
N TYR A 561 -7.45 17.43 -12.51
CA TYR A 561 -8.54 17.23 -13.44
C TYR A 561 -9.40 18.51 -13.47
N SER A 562 -10.53 18.48 -14.17
CA SER A 562 -11.42 19.66 -14.26
C SER A 562 -12.39 19.77 -13.06
N SER A 563 -12.78 18.65 -12.47
CA SER A 563 -13.65 18.54 -11.30
C SER A 563 -12.98 17.83 -10.11
N VAL A 564 -11.73 17.41 -10.24
CA VAL A 564 -10.99 16.69 -9.19
C VAL A 564 -9.56 17.24 -9.07
N ARG A 565 -9.09 17.40 -7.83
CA ARG A 565 -7.67 17.58 -7.52
C ARG A 565 -7.23 16.43 -6.62
N LEU A 566 -6.14 15.78 -6.98
CA LEU A 566 -5.51 14.74 -6.18
C LEU A 566 -4.11 15.20 -5.82
N GLU A 567 -3.88 15.51 -4.55
CA GLU A 567 -2.64 16.10 -4.04
C GLU A 567 -1.94 15.13 -3.09
N PHE A 568 -0.62 15.05 -3.14
CA PHE A 568 0.19 14.09 -2.40
C PHE A 568 1.03 14.80 -1.34
N ASP A 569 0.93 14.30 -0.12
CA ASP A 569 1.81 14.63 0.99
C ASP A 569 2.56 13.36 1.36
N ARG A 570 3.67 13.13 0.67
CA ARG A 570 4.49 11.92 0.82
C ARG A 570 5.15 11.85 2.20
N GLY A 571 5.47 13.01 2.79
CA GLY A 571 6.02 13.08 4.14
C GLY A 571 5.02 12.60 5.20
N ALA A 572 3.73 12.89 5.00
CA ALA A 572 2.66 12.45 5.89
C ALA A 572 2.00 11.12 5.46
N GLY A 573 2.48 10.45 4.40
CA GLY A 573 1.85 9.23 3.88
C GLY A 573 0.39 9.41 3.44
N ARG A 574 0.04 10.62 2.99
CA ARG A 574 -1.35 11.05 2.76
C ARG A 574 -1.57 11.52 1.33
N ALA A 575 -2.72 11.19 0.77
CA ALA A 575 -3.28 11.84 -0.41
C ALA A 575 -4.53 12.65 -0.03
N THR A 576 -4.71 13.81 -0.64
CA THR A 576 -5.93 14.61 -0.52
C THR A 576 -6.69 14.57 -1.84
N LEU A 577 -7.90 14.01 -1.82
CA LEU A 577 -8.82 13.99 -2.95
C LEU A 577 -9.86 15.08 -2.75
N THR A 578 -9.74 16.18 -3.49
CA THR A 578 -10.71 17.28 -3.48
C THR A 578 -11.62 17.20 -4.69
N VAL A 579 -12.94 17.11 -4.46
CA VAL A 579 -13.95 17.06 -5.53
C VAL A 579 -14.69 18.39 -5.63
N LEU A 580 -14.71 18.97 -6.83
CA LEU A 580 -15.28 20.29 -7.10
C LEU A 580 -16.75 20.20 -7.51
N ALA A 581 -17.59 21.06 -6.94
CA ALA A 581 -18.98 21.27 -7.34
C ALA A 581 -19.09 21.71 -8.82
N PRO A 582 -20.24 21.51 -9.47
CA PRO A 582 -20.47 22.05 -10.81
C PRO A 582 -20.46 23.58 -10.78
N GLN A 583 -19.77 24.19 -11.74
CA GLN A 583 -19.72 25.65 -11.90
C GLN A 583 -20.92 26.24 -12.66
N SER A 584 -21.81 25.39 -13.17
CA SER A 584 -22.97 25.75 -13.97
C SER A 584 -24.21 25.01 -13.47
N PRO A 585 -25.43 25.52 -13.65
CA PRO A 585 -26.65 24.79 -13.31
C PRO A 585 -26.79 23.50 -14.14
N PRO A 586 -27.64 22.55 -13.70
CA PRO A 586 -27.94 21.37 -14.51
C PRO A 586 -28.49 21.77 -15.89
N PRO A 587 -28.23 20.98 -16.94
CA PRO A 587 -28.74 21.27 -18.28
C PRO A 587 -30.27 21.39 -18.29
N GLY A 588 -30.82 22.32 -19.07
CA GLY A 588 -32.28 22.53 -19.16
C GLY A 588 -33.04 21.42 -19.88
N SER A 589 -32.36 20.40 -20.42
CA SER A 589 -32.97 19.23 -21.06
C SER A 589 -32.02 18.03 -21.11
N LEU A 590 -32.57 16.84 -21.34
CA LEU A 590 -31.79 15.61 -21.58
C LEU A 590 -30.86 15.69 -22.79
N GLY A 591 -31.26 16.39 -23.86
CA GLY A 591 -30.41 16.58 -25.04
C GLY A 591 -29.15 17.37 -24.70
N ALA A 592 -29.32 18.49 -24.00
CA ALA A 592 -28.21 19.32 -23.55
C ALA A 592 -27.27 18.58 -22.59
N ALA A 593 -27.79 17.66 -21.76
CA ALA A 593 -26.97 16.81 -20.89
C ALA A 593 -26.11 15.78 -21.66
N LYS A 594 -26.52 15.37 -22.86
CA LYS A 594 -25.77 14.42 -23.71
C LYS A 594 -24.66 15.12 -24.50
N GLU A 595 -24.83 16.40 -24.82
CA GLU A 595 -23.91 17.21 -25.63
C GLU A 595 -22.87 17.98 -24.79
N ALA A 596 -23.24 18.45 -23.59
CA ALA A 596 -22.35 19.20 -22.71
C ALA A 596 -21.75 18.26 -21.66
N GLY A 597 -20.43 18.27 -21.45
CA GLY A 597 -19.71 17.41 -20.49
C GLY A 597 -20.37 17.35 -19.11
N PHE A 598 -21.36 16.47 -18.96
CA PHE A 598 -22.33 16.51 -17.88
C PHE A 598 -21.62 16.25 -16.57
N TRP A 599 -21.68 17.20 -15.64
CA TRP A 599 -20.84 17.19 -14.43
C TRP A 599 -20.91 15.86 -13.66
N PRO A 600 -22.07 15.22 -13.44
CA PRO A 600 -22.13 13.93 -12.74
C PRO A 600 -21.36 12.80 -13.44
N LEU A 601 -21.39 12.73 -14.78
CA LEU A 601 -20.60 11.76 -15.54
C LEU A 601 -19.10 12.11 -15.46
N ARG A 602 -18.78 13.39 -15.60
CA ARG A 602 -17.41 13.87 -15.57
C ARG A 602 -16.74 13.57 -14.24
N VAL A 603 -17.37 13.97 -13.13
CA VAL A 603 -16.83 13.77 -11.78
C VAL A 603 -16.71 12.28 -11.46
N ALA A 604 -17.66 11.44 -11.88
CA ALA A 604 -17.55 10.00 -11.72
C ALA A 604 -16.29 9.44 -12.39
N ARG A 605 -16.04 9.81 -13.65
CA ARG A 605 -14.88 9.34 -14.42
C ARG A 605 -13.56 9.86 -13.86
N GLU A 606 -13.50 11.12 -13.46
CA GLU A 606 -12.29 11.72 -12.89
C GLU A 606 -11.96 11.15 -11.50
N VAL A 607 -12.97 10.93 -10.64
CA VAL A 607 -12.76 10.25 -9.35
C VAL A 607 -12.33 8.80 -9.55
N ASP A 608 -12.93 8.07 -10.51
CA ASP A 608 -12.54 6.69 -10.81
C ASP A 608 -11.05 6.61 -11.20
N ASP A 609 -10.62 7.48 -12.12
CA ASP A 609 -9.23 7.56 -12.57
C ASP A 609 -8.28 7.96 -11.44
N ALA A 610 -8.65 8.94 -10.61
CA ALA A 610 -7.84 9.36 -9.45
C ALA A 610 -7.65 8.22 -8.43
N VAL A 611 -8.71 7.48 -8.11
CA VAL A 611 -8.66 6.34 -7.19
C VAL A 611 -7.85 5.19 -7.78
N LEU A 612 -8.01 4.90 -9.06
CA LEU A 612 -7.20 3.90 -9.77
C LEU A 612 -5.73 4.27 -9.81
N HIS A 613 -5.43 5.56 -10.04
CA HIS A 613 -4.08 6.09 -10.00
C HIS A 613 -3.46 5.88 -8.61
N LEU A 614 -4.15 6.25 -7.53
CA LEU A 614 -3.68 6.02 -6.16
C LEU A 614 -3.43 4.54 -5.87
N ARG A 615 -4.38 3.67 -6.21
CA ARG A 615 -4.29 2.22 -5.96
C ARG A 615 -3.09 1.58 -6.65
N ALA A 616 -2.79 2.00 -7.88
CA ALA A 616 -1.79 1.36 -8.72
C ALA A 616 -0.39 1.99 -8.61
N ASN A 617 -0.33 3.31 -8.41
CA ASN A 617 0.90 4.08 -8.56
C ASN A 617 1.40 4.70 -7.25
N GLU A 618 0.55 4.81 -6.22
CA GLU A 618 0.89 5.44 -4.93
C GLU A 618 0.64 4.49 -3.74
N PRO A 619 1.35 3.34 -3.67
CA PRO A 619 1.15 2.32 -2.65
C PRO A 619 1.42 2.80 -1.21
N GLU A 620 2.31 3.78 -1.06
CA GLU A 620 2.79 4.30 0.24
C GLU A 620 1.87 5.37 0.84
N LEU A 621 0.99 5.98 0.04
CA LEU A 621 0.03 6.97 0.52
C LEU A 621 -1.18 6.24 1.13
N GLY A 622 -1.03 5.77 2.37
CA GLY A 622 -1.98 4.92 3.09
C GLY A 622 -3.27 5.60 3.53
N LEU A 623 -3.27 6.94 3.65
CA LEU A 623 -4.40 7.74 4.08
C LEU A 623 -4.94 8.63 2.96
N MET A 624 -6.26 8.62 2.75
CA MET A 624 -6.96 9.52 1.84
C MET A 624 -7.81 10.52 2.62
N ALA A 625 -7.43 11.79 2.59
CA ALA A 625 -8.28 12.88 3.05
C ALA A 625 -9.27 13.26 1.93
N LEU A 626 -10.57 13.18 2.22
CA LEU A 626 -11.64 13.50 1.29
C LEU A 626 -12.13 14.92 1.56
N ARG A 627 -12.10 15.76 0.52
CA ARG A 627 -12.55 17.16 0.57
C ARG A 627 -13.52 17.44 -0.57
N THR A 628 -14.35 18.45 -0.39
CA THR A 628 -15.18 19.01 -1.46
C THR A 628 -15.04 20.52 -1.46
N GLU A 629 -15.30 21.17 -2.60
CA GLU A 629 -15.22 22.63 -2.73
C GLU A 629 -16.26 23.14 -3.72
N GLY A 630 -16.99 24.20 -3.37
CA GLY A 630 -17.90 24.92 -4.26
C GLY A 630 -19.32 25.06 -3.70
N ASP A 631 -20.32 25.15 -4.58
CA ASP A 631 -21.71 25.43 -4.20
C ASP A 631 -22.52 24.14 -3.99
N ALA A 632 -22.92 23.88 -2.75
CA ALA A 632 -23.79 22.77 -2.37
C ALA A 632 -25.15 22.80 -3.11
N ALA A 633 -25.73 23.97 -3.34
CA ALA A 633 -27.01 24.08 -4.04
C ALA A 633 -26.89 23.62 -5.51
N ALA A 634 -25.75 23.89 -6.15
CA ALA A 634 -25.48 23.44 -7.51
C ALA A 634 -25.38 21.90 -7.59
N VAL A 635 -24.80 21.26 -6.57
CA VAL A 635 -24.76 19.79 -6.46
C VAL A 635 -26.17 19.23 -6.28
N LEU A 636 -26.96 19.77 -5.34
CA LEU A 636 -28.35 19.33 -5.11
C LEU A 636 -29.23 19.52 -6.35
N ALA A 637 -29.02 20.57 -7.13
CA ALA A 637 -29.75 20.79 -8.39
C ALA A 637 -29.43 19.70 -9.44
N HIS A 638 -28.18 19.24 -9.53
CA HIS A 638 -27.82 18.12 -10.40
C HIS A 638 -28.40 16.79 -9.91
N ASP A 639 -28.42 16.56 -8.59
CA ASP A 639 -29.07 15.38 -8.02
C ASP A 639 -30.58 15.36 -8.32
N ALA A 640 -31.25 16.51 -8.21
CA ALA A 640 -32.65 16.64 -8.57
C ALA A 640 -32.89 16.30 -10.05
N PHE A 641 -32.02 16.78 -10.95
CA PHE A 641 -32.08 16.43 -12.38
C PHE A 641 -31.88 14.92 -12.61
N LEU A 642 -30.92 14.29 -11.93
CA LEU A 642 -30.69 12.85 -12.01
C LEU A 642 -31.87 12.04 -11.48
N GLU A 643 -32.58 12.55 -10.47
CA GLU A 643 -33.74 11.91 -9.87
C GLU A 643 -34.98 12.03 -10.75
N GLU A 644 -35.25 13.24 -11.26
CA GLU A 644 -36.34 13.51 -12.20
C GLU A 644 -36.24 12.62 -13.45
N HIS A 645 -35.03 12.44 -13.98
CA HIS A 645 -34.80 11.74 -15.23
C HIS A 645 -34.26 10.32 -15.09
N LYS A 646 -34.32 9.71 -13.90
CA LYS A 646 -33.71 8.40 -13.60
C LYS A 646 -34.12 7.22 -14.49
N ALA A 647 -35.24 7.35 -15.19
CA ALA A 647 -35.74 6.35 -16.13
C ALA A 647 -35.13 6.47 -17.54
N ASP A 648 -34.54 7.61 -17.90
CA ASP A 648 -33.80 7.75 -19.16
C ASP A 648 -32.52 6.90 -19.11
N TRP A 649 -32.20 6.23 -20.22
CA TRP A 649 -31.09 5.30 -20.28
C TRP A 649 -29.74 5.94 -19.94
N PHE A 650 -29.51 7.18 -20.38
CA PHE A 650 -28.22 7.87 -20.17
C PHE A 650 -28.09 8.28 -18.72
N VAL A 651 -29.14 8.90 -18.15
CA VAL A 651 -29.16 9.27 -16.73
C VAL A 651 -29.04 8.03 -15.84
N ARG A 652 -29.69 6.93 -16.20
CA ARG A 652 -29.52 5.63 -15.55
C ARG A 652 -28.06 5.17 -15.59
N GLU A 653 -27.38 5.20 -16.74
CA GLU A 653 -25.97 4.83 -16.83
C GLU A 653 -25.05 5.74 -16.01
N VAL A 654 -25.32 7.04 -15.97
CA VAL A 654 -24.56 8.00 -15.14
C VAL A 654 -24.69 7.64 -13.66
N ARG A 655 -25.92 7.39 -13.17
CA ARG A 655 -26.15 6.97 -11.79
C ARG A 655 -25.48 5.63 -11.47
N LEU A 656 -25.52 4.68 -12.40
CA LEU A 656 -24.85 3.38 -12.23
C LEU A 656 -23.33 3.53 -12.24
N ASN A 657 -22.77 4.45 -13.03
CA ASN A 657 -21.33 4.74 -13.01
C ASN A 657 -20.92 5.35 -11.66
N LEU A 658 -21.64 6.36 -11.16
CA LEU A 658 -21.45 6.91 -9.81
C LEU A 658 -21.50 5.82 -8.74
N LYS A 659 -22.52 4.94 -8.77
CA LYS A 659 -22.61 3.79 -7.86
C LYS A 659 -21.36 2.91 -7.91
N ARG A 660 -20.85 2.57 -9.09
CA ARG A 660 -19.65 1.72 -9.24
C ARG A 660 -18.39 2.41 -8.71
N VAL A 661 -18.23 3.70 -8.96
CA VAL A 661 -17.09 4.49 -8.47
C VAL A 661 -17.12 4.62 -6.95
N LEU A 662 -18.29 4.88 -6.37
CA LEU A 662 -18.46 4.92 -4.91
C LEU A 662 -18.20 3.54 -4.29
N LYS A 663 -18.67 2.43 -4.89
CA LYS A 663 -18.31 1.07 -4.45
C LYS A 663 -16.81 0.80 -4.50
N ARG A 664 -16.12 1.35 -5.51
CA ARG A 664 -14.65 1.29 -5.58
C ARG A 664 -14.01 2.01 -4.41
N LEU A 665 -14.52 3.17 -3.99
CA LEU A 665 -14.02 3.86 -2.79
C LEU A 665 -14.11 2.96 -1.55
N ASP A 666 -15.27 2.35 -1.28
CA ASP A 666 -15.45 1.46 -0.11
C ASP A 666 -14.43 0.30 -0.09
N MET A 667 -14.12 -0.25 -1.26
CA MET A 667 -13.22 -1.39 -1.46
C MET A 667 -11.73 -1.01 -1.55
N THR A 668 -11.42 0.29 -1.49
CA THR A 668 -10.03 0.76 -1.56
C THR A 668 -9.31 0.47 -0.23
N SER A 669 -8.15 -0.16 -0.32
CA SER A 669 -7.31 -0.53 0.84
C SER A 669 -6.49 0.68 1.30
N ARG A 670 -7.20 1.70 1.77
CA ARG A 670 -6.70 2.97 2.30
C ARG A 670 -7.66 3.43 3.37
N SER A 671 -7.13 3.99 4.45
CA SER A 671 -7.95 4.73 5.39
C SER A 671 -8.52 5.98 4.70
N MET A 672 -9.76 6.33 5.01
CA MET A 672 -10.44 7.50 4.45
C MET A 672 -10.96 8.39 5.58
N ILE A 673 -10.65 9.68 5.52
CA ILE A 673 -11.15 10.69 6.47
C ILE A 673 -11.76 11.85 5.68
N ALA A 674 -13.05 12.13 5.89
CA ALA A 674 -13.73 13.25 5.27
C ALA A 674 -13.65 14.52 6.12
N LEU A 675 -13.27 15.63 5.49
CA LEU A 675 -13.04 16.92 6.14
C LEU A 675 -14.06 17.94 5.65
N ILE A 676 -15.06 18.23 6.47
CA ILE A 676 -16.18 19.12 6.16
C ILE A 676 -15.85 20.50 6.74
N GLU A 677 -15.23 21.32 5.91
CA GLU A 677 -14.70 22.65 6.27
C GLU A 677 -15.53 23.80 5.69
N PRO A 678 -15.32 25.05 6.14
CA PRO A 678 -15.89 26.21 5.47
C PRO A 678 -15.52 26.26 3.98
N GLY A 679 -16.52 26.49 3.14
CA GLY A 679 -16.42 26.46 1.68
C GLY A 679 -16.50 25.08 1.04
N SER A 680 -16.64 24.02 1.82
CA SER A 680 -16.92 22.67 1.31
C SER A 680 -18.39 22.53 0.88
N CYS A 681 -18.67 21.48 0.10
CA CYS A 681 -19.98 21.21 -0.46
C CYS A 681 -20.31 19.71 -0.38
N PHE A 682 -20.27 19.14 0.83
CA PHE A 682 -20.72 17.78 1.10
C PHE A 682 -22.24 17.68 1.02
N ALA A 683 -22.74 17.73 -0.22
CA ALA A 683 -24.16 17.80 -0.54
C ALA A 683 -24.56 16.66 -1.48
N GLY A 684 -25.68 15.99 -1.19
CA GLY A 684 -26.26 14.96 -2.06
C GLY A 684 -25.25 13.88 -2.47
N THR A 685 -25.02 13.71 -3.77
CA THR A 685 -24.02 12.76 -4.31
C THR A 685 -22.62 12.99 -3.72
N LEU A 686 -22.19 14.21 -3.44
CA LEU A 686 -20.88 14.45 -2.81
C LEU A 686 -20.85 14.15 -1.31
N ALA A 687 -22.01 14.15 -0.64
CA ALA A 687 -22.09 13.71 0.76
C ALA A 687 -21.75 12.21 0.91
N GLU A 688 -21.90 11.39 -0.14
CA GLU A 688 -21.45 10.00 -0.13
C GLU A 688 -19.96 9.84 0.17
N LEU A 689 -19.12 10.84 -0.12
CA LEU A 689 -17.71 10.83 0.26
C LEU A 689 -17.54 10.84 1.78
N ALA A 690 -18.37 11.60 2.50
CA ALA A 690 -18.38 11.58 3.97
C ALA A 690 -18.90 10.25 4.51
N PHE A 691 -19.91 9.67 3.87
CA PHE A 691 -20.49 8.40 4.31
C PHE A 691 -19.64 7.18 3.94
N ALA A 692 -18.74 7.31 2.96
CA ALA A 692 -17.77 6.28 2.59
C ALA A 692 -16.53 6.28 3.50
N ALA A 693 -16.25 7.42 4.15
CA ALA A 693 -15.08 7.59 4.98
C ALA A 693 -15.16 6.74 6.26
N ASP A 694 -14.00 6.30 6.76
CA ASP A 694 -13.92 5.60 8.05
C ASP A 694 -14.23 6.54 9.21
N ARG A 695 -13.91 7.83 9.04
CA ARG A 695 -14.23 8.92 9.96
C ARG A 695 -14.57 10.19 9.18
N SER A 696 -15.37 11.06 9.77
CA SER A 696 -15.59 12.41 9.27
C SER A 696 -15.49 13.44 10.39
N ALA A 697 -14.84 14.57 10.10
CA ALA A 697 -14.74 15.71 10.99
C ALA A 697 -15.39 16.93 10.34
N MET A 698 -16.23 17.64 11.09
CA MET A 698 -16.96 18.81 10.62
C MET A 698 -16.67 20.04 11.47
N PHE A 699 -16.35 21.15 10.81
CA PHE A 699 -15.99 22.40 11.49
C PHE A 699 -17.24 23.04 12.07
N ALA A 700 -17.24 23.32 13.37
CA ALA A 700 -18.34 23.97 14.08
C ALA A 700 -18.10 25.48 14.17
N GLY A 701 -19.12 26.25 13.77
CA GLY A 701 -19.10 27.71 13.84
C GLY A 701 -18.41 28.38 12.63
N ALA A 702 -17.80 29.54 12.86
CA ALA A 702 -17.14 30.34 11.83
C ALA A 702 -15.69 30.60 12.23
N ARG A 703 -14.77 30.51 11.25
CA ARG A 703 -13.35 30.81 11.47
C ARG A 703 -13.12 32.32 11.33
N GLY A 704 -12.42 32.93 12.28
CA GLY A 704 -12.17 34.37 12.28
C GLY A 704 -11.49 34.85 10.99
N GLY A 705 -12.17 35.70 10.21
CA GLY A 705 -11.63 36.24 8.95
C GLY A 705 -11.80 35.35 7.71
N ASP A 706 -12.47 34.21 7.82
CA ASP A 706 -12.88 33.39 6.68
C ASP A 706 -14.21 33.89 6.11
N ASN A 707 -14.21 34.29 4.83
CA ASN A 707 -15.40 34.81 4.13
C ASN A 707 -16.13 33.72 3.32
N ARG A 708 -15.68 32.46 3.39
CA ARG A 708 -16.35 31.34 2.72
C ARG A 708 -17.63 30.97 3.47
N ALA A 709 -18.52 30.24 2.81
CA ALA A 709 -19.73 29.71 3.44
C ALA A 709 -19.34 28.82 4.64
N PRO A 710 -20.09 28.85 5.77
CA PRO A 710 -19.87 27.94 6.88
C PRO A 710 -19.88 26.47 6.42
N ALA A 711 -19.20 25.61 7.18
CA ALA A 711 -19.25 24.18 6.93
C ALA A 711 -20.69 23.69 7.07
N ALA A 712 -21.20 23.01 6.05
CA ALA A 712 -22.54 22.43 6.05
C ALA A 712 -22.55 21.08 5.34
N LEU A 713 -23.42 20.18 5.80
CA LEU A 713 -23.73 18.92 5.14
C LEU A 713 -25.18 18.95 4.68
N ALA A 714 -25.45 18.56 3.43
CA ALA A 714 -26.80 18.55 2.89
C ALA A 714 -27.14 17.19 2.25
N LEU A 715 -28.33 16.68 2.54
CA LEU A 715 -28.80 15.40 2.01
C LEU A 715 -29.67 15.60 0.77
N SER A 716 -29.60 14.67 -0.18
CA SER A 716 -30.54 14.54 -1.30
C SER A 716 -31.22 13.17 -1.27
N VAL A 717 -32.27 13.00 -2.08
CA VAL A 717 -32.93 11.70 -2.25
C VAL A 717 -31.96 10.61 -2.71
N ALA A 718 -30.86 10.97 -3.39
CA ALA A 718 -29.88 10.02 -3.89
C ALA A 718 -29.19 9.22 -2.76
N ASN A 719 -29.00 9.84 -1.58
CA ASN A 719 -28.35 9.21 -0.42
C ASN A 719 -29.13 8.02 0.17
N PHE A 720 -30.40 7.86 -0.22
CA PHE A 720 -31.33 6.87 0.35
C PHE A 720 -31.65 5.70 -0.60
N GLY A 721 -30.88 5.54 -1.69
CA GLY A 721 -31.02 4.34 -2.52
C GLY A 721 -30.34 4.36 -3.88
N ALA A 722 -29.81 5.49 -4.35
CA ALA A 722 -29.20 5.55 -5.68
C ALA A 722 -27.88 4.77 -5.77
N TYR A 723 -27.13 4.72 -4.67
CA TYR A 723 -25.73 4.29 -4.66
C TYR A 723 -25.44 3.19 -3.62
N PRO A 724 -26.11 2.03 -3.67
CA PRO A 724 -25.85 0.97 -2.69
C PRO A 724 -24.41 0.45 -2.79
N MET A 725 -23.86 0.12 -1.62
CA MET A 725 -22.58 -0.57 -1.43
C MET A 725 -22.67 -2.02 -1.92
N ALA A 726 -21.54 -2.74 -1.92
CA ALA A 726 -21.49 -4.14 -2.36
C ALA A 726 -22.34 -5.09 -1.51
N ASN A 727 -22.60 -4.79 -0.23
CA ASN A 727 -23.50 -5.56 0.63
C ASN A 727 -25.00 -5.31 0.35
N GLY A 728 -25.33 -4.40 -0.57
CA GLY A 728 -26.71 -4.06 -0.92
C GLY A 728 -27.35 -3.01 -0.01
N LEU A 729 -26.62 -2.48 0.99
CA LEU A 729 -27.06 -1.36 1.82
C LEU A 729 -26.63 -0.03 1.20
N THR A 730 -27.35 1.05 1.47
CA THR A 730 -26.79 2.42 1.33
C THR A 730 -25.73 2.66 2.42
N ARG A 731 -24.84 3.64 2.21
CA ARG A 731 -23.84 3.99 3.23
C ARG A 731 -24.47 4.48 4.53
N LEU A 732 -25.60 5.20 4.46
CA LEU A 732 -26.36 5.59 5.65
C LEU A 732 -26.98 4.38 6.37
N GLN A 733 -27.50 3.39 5.64
CA GLN A 733 -27.98 2.14 6.26
C GLN A 733 -26.86 1.33 6.90
N ALA A 734 -25.67 1.29 6.28
CA ALA A 734 -24.50 0.66 6.88
C ALA A 734 -24.03 1.42 8.13
N ARG A 735 -23.99 2.75 8.06
CA ARG A 735 -23.64 3.62 9.19
C ARG A 735 -24.57 3.44 10.39
N PHE A 736 -25.87 3.34 10.15
CA PHE A 736 -26.90 3.18 11.18
C PHE A 736 -27.41 1.73 11.27
N TYR A 737 -26.55 0.74 11.06
CA TYR A 737 -26.98 -0.66 10.98
C TYR A 737 -27.68 -1.16 12.25
N GLY A 738 -27.29 -0.66 13.42
CA GLY A 738 -27.93 -0.95 14.71
C GLY A 738 -29.13 -0.07 15.06
N GLU A 739 -29.38 1.00 14.30
CA GLU A 739 -30.40 2.03 14.55
C GLU A 739 -31.14 2.38 13.24
N PRO A 740 -31.86 1.44 12.62
CA PRO A 740 -32.47 1.65 11.31
C PRO A 740 -33.45 2.84 11.26
N GLU A 741 -34.02 3.26 12.40
CA GLU A 741 -34.85 4.46 12.53
C GLU A 741 -34.09 5.78 12.38
N ALA A 742 -32.76 5.78 12.48
CA ALA A 742 -31.93 6.95 12.18
C ALA A 742 -31.98 7.31 10.68
N VAL A 743 -32.16 6.33 9.79
CA VAL A 743 -32.21 6.58 8.34
C VAL A 743 -33.43 7.43 7.97
N PRO A 744 -34.68 7.11 8.35
CA PRO A 744 -35.83 7.99 8.13
C PRO A 744 -35.72 9.36 8.81
N ARG A 745 -35.04 9.46 9.97
CA ARG A 745 -34.80 10.74 10.64
C ARG A 745 -33.88 11.64 9.82
N ALA A 746 -32.82 11.08 9.25
CA ALA A 746 -31.95 11.79 8.31
C ALA A 746 -32.70 12.14 7.00
N GLU A 747 -33.51 11.23 6.49
CA GLU A 747 -34.31 11.44 5.27
C GLU A 747 -35.30 12.61 5.42
N ALA A 748 -35.86 12.80 6.62
CA ALA A 748 -36.76 13.92 6.91
C ALA A 748 -36.08 15.30 6.81
N ARG A 749 -34.73 15.35 6.77
CA ARG A 749 -33.92 16.57 6.67
C ARG A 749 -33.34 16.79 5.26
N VAL A 750 -33.81 16.05 4.26
CA VAL A 750 -33.37 16.20 2.86
C VAL A 750 -33.58 17.63 2.36
N GLY A 751 -32.55 18.20 1.74
CA GLY A 751 -32.53 19.57 1.20
C GLY A 751 -32.16 20.66 2.21
N GLU A 752 -32.06 20.33 3.50
CA GLU A 752 -31.58 21.26 4.52
C GLU A 752 -30.05 21.32 4.55
N ALA A 753 -29.49 22.51 4.82
CA ALA A 753 -28.08 22.69 5.09
C ALA A 753 -27.85 22.54 6.60
N LEU A 754 -27.37 21.37 7.00
CA LEU A 754 -27.14 21.03 8.40
C LEU A 754 -25.80 21.60 8.85
N ASP A 755 -25.79 22.29 9.98
CA ASP A 755 -24.55 22.69 10.63
C ASP A 755 -23.89 21.50 11.36
N ALA A 756 -22.74 21.74 12.00
CA ALA A 756 -21.97 20.69 12.67
C ALA A 756 -22.73 20.06 13.84
N GLU A 757 -23.46 20.85 14.63
CA GLU A 757 -24.21 20.35 15.79
C GLU A 757 -25.39 19.51 15.34
N GLU A 758 -26.12 19.95 14.31
CA GLU A 758 -27.23 19.21 13.73
C GLU A 758 -26.78 17.92 13.05
N ALA A 759 -25.68 17.97 12.28
CA ALA A 759 -25.12 16.81 11.62
C ALA A 759 -24.60 15.78 12.63
N GLU A 760 -23.96 16.20 13.72
CA GLU A 760 -23.51 15.32 14.79
C GLU A 760 -24.68 14.72 15.57
N ALA A 761 -25.72 15.52 15.89
CA ALA A 761 -26.91 15.04 16.59
C ALA A 761 -27.71 14.01 15.78
N LEU A 762 -27.69 14.13 14.44
CA LEU A 762 -28.25 13.12 13.53
C LEU A 762 -27.30 11.93 13.29
N GLY A 763 -26.09 11.98 13.84
CA GLY A 763 -25.05 10.98 13.67
C GLY A 763 -24.49 10.92 12.25
N LEU A 764 -24.61 11.97 11.44
CA LEU A 764 -24.13 12.01 10.05
C LEU A 764 -22.62 12.25 9.93
N VAL A 765 -22.01 12.82 10.98
CA VAL A 765 -20.55 13.00 11.10
C VAL A 765 -20.00 12.27 12.31
N THR A 766 -18.69 11.96 12.32
CA THR A 766 -18.07 11.30 13.47
C THR A 766 -17.77 12.31 14.59
N PHE A 767 -17.28 13.49 14.24
CA PHE A 767 -16.92 14.54 15.19
C PHE A 767 -17.27 15.94 14.66
N ALA A 768 -17.78 16.79 15.54
CA ALA A 768 -17.83 18.24 15.35
C ALA A 768 -16.77 18.93 16.22
N TYR A 769 -15.87 19.72 15.61
CA TYR A 769 -14.84 20.46 16.33
C TYR A 769 -14.96 21.95 16.09
N ASP A 770 -14.84 22.75 17.15
CA ASP A 770 -14.81 24.21 17.04
C ASP A 770 -13.44 24.72 16.56
N GLU A 771 -13.31 26.04 16.39
CA GLU A 771 -12.06 26.67 15.95
C GLU A 771 -10.86 26.37 16.86
N THR A 772 -11.09 26.16 18.16
CA THR A 772 -10.02 25.92 19.16
C THR A 772 -9.42 24.54 18.98
N ASP A 773 -10.28 23.54 18.78
CA ASP A 773 -9.88 22.12 18.73
C ASP A 773 -9.55 21.64 17.32
N TRP A 774 -10.08 22.30 16.28
CA TRP A 774 -10.02 21.83 14.89
C TRP A 774 -8.62 21.43 14.41
N ASP A 775 -7.64 22.33 14.52
CA ASP A 775 -6.31 22.09 13.94
C ASP A 775 -5.55 20.97 14.67
N ASP A 776 -5.67 20.89 16.00
CA ASP A 776 -4.96 19.88 16.80
C ASP A 776 -5.61 18.50 16.71
N GLU A 777 -6.93 18.40 16.87
CA GLU A 777 -7.66 17.13 16.76
C GLU A 777 -7.58 16.55 15.35
N LEU A 778 -7.66 17.40 14.32
CA LEU A 778 -7.50 16.96 12.94
C LEU A 778 -6.09 16.45 12.69
N ARG A 779 -5.05 17.18 13.16
CA ARG A 779 -3.66 16.75 13.00
C ARG A 779 -3.44 15.40 13.69
N ILE A 780 -3.89 15.24 14.93
CA ILE A 780 -3.79 13.98 15.68
C ILE A 780 -4.49 12.86 14.90
N MET A 781 -5.73 13.07 14.47
CA MET A 781 -6.51 12.06 13.74
C MET A 781 -5.81 11.59 12.45
N LEU A 782 -5.18 12.51 11.72
CA LEU A 782 -4.46 12.21 10.48
C LEU A 782 -3.11 11.51 10.78
N GLU A 783 -2.32 12.04 11.72
CA GLU A 783 -1.00 11.50 12.10
C GLU A 783 -1.12 10.10 12.69
N GLU A 784 -2.08 9.87 13.59
CA GLU A 784 -2.35 8.55 14.17
C GLU A 784 -2.65 7.53 13.08
N ARG A 785 -3.55 7.88 12.16
CA ARG A 785 -3.97 6.97 11.10
C ARG A 785 -2.82 6.63 10.15
N ALA A 786 -1.95 7.60 9.85
CA ALA A 786 -0.74 7.37 9.06
C ALA A 786 0.33 6.55 9.82
N SER A 787 0.29 6.53 11.15
CA SER A 787 1.28 5.83 12.00
C SER A 787 1.01 4.34 12.22
N PHE A 788 -0.23 3.88 12.03
CA PHE A 788 -0.62 2.50 12.30
C PHE A 788 -0.18 1.53 11.20
N SER A 789 -0.14 0.23 11.54
CA SER A 789 0.12 -0.83 10.56
C SER A 789 -0.94 -0.78 9.43
N PRO A 790 -0.53 -0.64 8.16
CA PRO A 790 -1.47 -0.59 7.03
C PRO A 790 -2.23 -1.90 6.83
N ASP A 791 -1.63 -3.04 7.24
CA ASP A 791 -2.26 -4.36 7.16
C ASP A 791 -3.43 -4.47 8.16
N ALA A 792 -3.18 -4.07 9.41
CA ALA A 792 -4.19 -4.06 10.46
C ALA A 792 -5.33 -3.08 10.13
N LEU A 793 -4.98 -1.89 9.62
CA LEU A 793 -5.96 -0.91 9.15
C LEU A 793 -6.84 -1.46 8.04
N THR A 794 -6.23 -2.01 6.98
CA THR A 794 -6.97 -2.57 5.84
C THR A 794 -7.91 -3.70 6.28
N GLY A 795 -7.43 -4.58 7.17
CA GLY A 795 -8.24 -5.67 7.74
C GLY A 795 -9.40 -5.16 8.58
N MET A 796 -9.15 -4.21 9.48
CA MET A 796 -10.17 -3.58 10.31
C MET A 796 -11.23 -2.87 9.46
N GLU A 797 -10.81 -2.04 8.51
CA GLU A 797 -11.69 -1.26 7.62
C GLU A 797 -12.58 -2.17 6.78
N ALA A 798 -12.03 -3.25 6.22
CA ALA A 798 -12.82 -4.21 5.46
C ALA A 798 -13.92 -4.89 6.30
N ASN A 799 -13.73 -5.02 7.63
CA ASN A 799 -14.75 -5.55 8.54
C ASN A 799 -15.74 -4.48 8.98
N LEU A 800 -15.27 -3.27 9.27
CA LEU A 800 -16.11 -2.18 9.79
C LEU A 800 -16.98 -1.52 8.69
N ARG A 801 -16.48 -1.41 7.46
CA ARG A 801 -17.24 -0.84 6.34
C ARG A 801 -18.37 -1.76 5.87
N PHE A 802 -18.12 -3.06 5.82
CA PHE A 802 -19.06 -4.05 5.31
C PHE A 802 -19.83 -4.76 6.43
N VAL A 803 -20.62 -3.98 7.16
CA VAL A 803 -21.54 -4.52 8.16
C VAL A 803 -22.72 -5.23 7.52
N GLY A 804 -23.31 -6.17 8.27
CA GLY A 804 -24.59 -6.77 7.95
C GLY A 804 -24.54 -7.86 6.87
N PRO A 805 -25.36 -7.77 5.81
CA PRO A 805 -25.56 -8.87 4.88
C PRO A 805 -24.34 -9.13 4.00
N GLU A 806 -24.10 -10.40 3.69
CA GLU A 806 -23.10 -10.84 2.71
C GLU A 806 -23.79 -11.14 1.36
N THR A 807 -23.33 -10.50 0.29
CA THR A 807 -23.77 -10.73 -1.09
C THR A 807 -22.72 -11.55 -1.85
N MET A 808 -23.01 -11.89 -3.11
CA MET A 808 -22.01 -12.51 -3.98
C MET A 808 -20.77 -11.61 -4.12
N GLU A 809 -20.95 -10.29 -4.24
CA GLU A 809 -19.84 -9.35 -4.40
C GLU A 809 -19.00 -9.22 -3.12
N THR A 810 -19.62 -9.08 -1.94
CA THR A 810 -18.84 -9.03 -0.69
C THR A 810 -18.16 -10.35 -0.39
N ARG A 811 -18.72 -11.49 -0.80
CA ARG A 811 -18.03 -12.79 -0.73
C ARG A 811 -16.84 -12.88 -1.69
N ILE A 812 -16.88 -12.20 -2.84
CA ILE A 812 -15.74 -12.07 -3.74
C ILE A 812 -14.63 -11.25 -3.07
N PHE A 813 -14.93 -10.05 -2.56
CA PHE A 813 -13.92 -9.13 -2.01
C PHE A 813 -13.51 -9.42 -0.56
N GLY A 814 -14.34 -10.14 0.19
CA GLY A 814 -14.08 -10.61 1.54
C GLY A 814 -13.57 -12.05 1.52
N ARG A 815 -14.48 -13.02 1.68
CA ARG A 815 -14.13 -14.45 1.82
C ARG A 815 -13.10 -14.94 0.78
N LEU A 816 -13.38 -14.78 -0.51
CA LEU A 816 -12.50 -15.32 -1.56
C LEU A 816 -11.18 -14.56 -1.61
N THR A 817 -11.24 -13.23 -1.70
CA THR A 817 -10.05 -12.39 -1.84
C THR A 817 -9.14 -12.45 -0.61
N ALA A 818 -9.67 -12.47 0.61
CA ALA A 818 -8.85 -12.58 1.82
C ALA A 818 -8.08 -13.91 1.88
N TRP A 819 -8.73 -15.04 1.56
CA TRP A 819 -8.06 -16.33 1.45
C TRP A 819 -7.02 -16.34 0.33
N GLN A 820 -7.34 -15.76 -0.82
CA GLN A 820 -6.39 -15.63 -1.93
C GLN A 820 -5.17 -14.78 -1.54
N ASN A 821 -5.37 -13.68 -0.82
CA ASN A 821 -4.30 -12.79 -0.39
C ASN A 821 -3.36 -13.51 0.61
N TRP A 822 -3.93 -14.26 1.54
CA TRP A 822 -3.15 -15.11 2.45
C TRP A 822 -2.31 -16.14 1.68
N ILE A 823 -2.88 -16.78 0.65
CA ILE A 823 -2.13 -17.72 -0.21
C ILE A 823 -1.02 -16.99 -0.98
N PHE A 824 -1.29 -15.79 -1.51
CA PHE A 824 -0.34 -15.01 -2.31
C PHE A 824 0.90 -14.51 -1.55
N GLN A 825 0.93 -14.63 -0.22
CA GLN A 825 2.11 -14.31 0.58
C GLN A 825 2.89 -15.55 1.01
N ARG A 826 2.42 -16.76 0.70
CA ARG A 826 2.99 -18.01 1.21
C ARG A 826 3.90 -18.72 0.21
N PRO A 827 4.96 -19.39 0.70
CA PRO A 827 6.01 -19.96 -0.15
C PRO A 827 5.51 -21.05 -1.11
N ASN A 828 4.46 -21.81 -0.75
CA ASN A 828 3.87 -22.82 -1.63
C ASN A 828 3.43 -22.24 -2.98
N ALA A 829 2.90 -21.01 -2.99
CA ALA A 829 2.48 -20.34 -4.21
C ALA A 829 3.60 -19.51 -4.84
N VAL A 830 4.24 -18.62 -4.08
CA VAL A 830 5.11 -17.55 -4.60
C VAL A 830 6.60 -17.71 -4.32
N GLY A 831 7.02 -18.68 -3.51
CA GLY A 831 8.44 -18.92 -3.20
C GLY A 831 9.24 -19.42 -4.40
N GLU A 832 10.57 -19.46 -4.30
CA GLU A 832 11.46 -19.95 -5.38
C GLU A 832 11.11 -21.38 -5.84
N GLN A 833 10.68 -22.23 -4.91
CA GLN A 833 10.23 -23.60 -5.19
C GLN A 833 8.69 -23.72 -5.24
N GLY A 834 7.99 -22.59 -5.28
CA GLY A 834 6.54 -22.49 -5.33
C GLY A 834 5.97 -22.72 -6.72
N ALA A 835 4.67 -23.00 -6.79
CA ALA A 835 3.99 -23.40 -8.02
C ALA A 835 4.04 -22.34 -9.12
N LEU A 836 3.88 -21.05 -8.81
CA LEU A 836 3.87 -19.99 -9.82
C LEU A 836 5.23 -19.81 -10.51
N LYS A 837 6.34 -19.88 -9.76
CA LYS A 837 7.70 -19.70 -10.31
C LYS A 837 8.17 -20.89 -11.12
N LEU A 838 7.76 -22.10 -10.72
CA LEU A 838 8.14 -23.34 -11.41
C LEU A 838 7.22 -23.72 -12.57
N TYR A 839 6.11 -23.01 -12.78
CA TYR A 839 5.18 -23.31 -13.87
C TYR A 839 5.88 -23.31 -15.24
N GLY A 840 5.70 -24.41 -15.98
CA GLY A 840 6.29 -24.60 -17.31
C GLY A 840 7.80 -24.90 -17.32
N SER A 841 8.44 -25.06 -16.15
CA SER A 841 9.87 -25.47 -16.06
C SER A 841 10.08 -26.98 -16.21
N GLY A 842 9.03 -27.79 -16.07
CA GLY A 842 9.12 -29.25 -15.96
C GLY A 842 9.51 -29.76 -14.57
N VAL A 843 9.81 -28.85 -13.63
CA VAL A 843 10.13 -29.19 -12.22
C VAL A 843 8.85 -29.18 -11.40
N LYS A 844 8.68 -30.19 -10.53
CA LYS A 844 7.55 -30.27 -9.61
C LYS A 844 7.75 -29.31 -8.42
N PRO A 845 6.74 -28.51 -8.04
CA PRO A 845 6.85 -27.64 -6.88
C PRO A 845 7.00 -28.42 -5.57
N SER A 846 7.71 -27.80 -4.63
CA SER A 846 7.86 -28.29 -3.26
C SER A 846 6.87 -27.56 -2.36
N PHE A 847 6.06 -28.32 -1.62
CA PHE A 847 5.06 -27.74 -0.72
C PHE A 847 5.37 -28.11 0.72
N ASP A 848 5.28 -27.10 1.60
CA ASP A 848 5.00 -27.35 3.00
C ASP A 848 3.60 -27.97 3.10
N LYS A 849 3.54 -29.17 3.68
CA LYS A 849 2.33 -29.98 3.80
C LYS A 849 1.55 -29.69 5.09
N GLN A 850 2.09 -28.87 5.99
CA GLN A 850 1.40 -28.50 7.21
C GLN A 850 0.15 -27.66 6.88
N ARG A 851 -0.98 -28.03 7.49
CA ARG A 851 -2.23 -27.27 7.43
C ARG A 851 -2.23 -26.23 8.56
N ILE A 852 -2.94 -25.12 8.34
CA ILE A 852 -3.05 -23.96 9.25
C ILE A 852 -4.50 -23.76 9.64
#